data_AF-A0A0K0FM91-F1
#
_entry.id   AF-A0A0K0FM91-F1
#
_cell.length_a   1.000
_cell.length_b   1.000
_cell.length_c   1.000
_cell.angle_alpha   90.00
_cell.angle_beta   90.00
_cell.angle_gamma   90.00
#
_symmetry.space_group_name_H-M   'P 1'
#
loop_
_entity.id
_entity.type
_entity.pdbx_description
1 polymer ?
#
loop_
_entity_poly.entity_id
_entity_poly.type
_entity_poly.pdbx_seq_one_letter_code
_entity_poly.pdbx_strand_id
1 'polypeptide(L)'
;MLKSKKIMIENLFNENSLDQKLNINSSNLKQPLGGCVSCKLCATSQRRRTKSENITATLEENFIDVFDFSKFDGVKNINKLTSINTKVLPSLWFADFKYVFRHGLNHEYPSVMEKVIMSKRVCKAMEEEVTRTSNTIAYVKKKVLNYLYEMKASLSKFICRCCAYGLYKIFRKLMKSLLVCPRQMEKIKEAEKTGIPIIYLPLHRSHLDYLLITWIVWHWDIRLPHIASGDNLNLTGFGWLLRATGAFFIRRKINPEDSGGNDALYRAVLHSYMTEILKSGMSLEFFLEGTRSRFGKSLLPKNGLISNVYEAVTEEGVNDVYLVPVSYSYDKTVEGIFMNELMGHKKKRESILGVFMGVWNVLKLTEQCGNVRVTFGTPTLLSEYLNAMKNNIEESIELNYPATPNSYRELLPWHDANTPRRTIIRAVGFHILYDATFQSSISVTSLISSILLCQYRNGAKLSDLGETFLELASDITNKGFDIVGYEPDIDFSYTLLKEGFQHIGKCVNITGDSDTDIANYNVSIKESQAAYIELAYNKNGIVHIFMIESALALAYVSSPLGSSKNDIVNIALIICSTLRFEAIFCKPCENLRKKVEKTYDQFIATESEDYFISKKVIYCSNILRPFLQTLYIVLKALYSSNYTAIKSDTLFIRKFLSDVSGEYQFNIFQESFNSDSINNSLKLLRAKEIILSPQFKINNEDEALSLLRFLEFILNSKDSV
;
A
#
# COMPACT_ATOMS: atom_id res chain seq x y z
N MET A 1 -19.30 -42.92 18.10
CA MET A 1 -18.24 -41.97 17.70
C MET A 1 -18.75 -41.16 16.52
N LEU A 2 -19.25 -39.96 16.83
CA LEU A 2 -19.88 -39.03 15.89
C LEU A 2 -18.87 -38.60 14.82
N LYS A 3 -19.20 -38.80 13.55
CA LYS A 3 -18.45 -38.22 12.42
C LYS A 3 -18.68 -36.71 12.45
N SER A 4 -17.70 -35.92 12.90
CA SER A 4 -17.70 -34.48 12.68
C SER A 4 -17.76 -34.24 11.17
N LYS A 5 -18.91 -33.78 10.65
CA LYS A 5 -19.02 -33.41 9.24
C LYS A 5 -18.20 -32.14 9.03
N LYS A 6 -17.18 -32.20 8.17
CA LYS A 6 -16.48 -31.00 7.70
C LYS A 6 -17.46 -30.25 6.79
N ILE A 7 -18.10 -29.20 7.30
CA ILE A 7 -19.02 -28.38 6.51
C ILE A 7 -18.17 -27.45 5.63
N MET A 8 -18.40 -27.49 4.32
CA MET A 8 -17.75 -26.58 3.37
C MET A 8 -18.32 -25.17 3.55
N ILE A 9 -17.48 -24.12 3.46
CA ILE A 9 -17.90 -22.72 3.70
C ILE A 9 -19.04 -22.30 2.78
N GLU A 10 -19.09 -22.82 1.56
CA GLU A 10 -20.18 -22.60 0.60
C GLU A 10 -21.52 -23.18 1.09
N ASN A 11 -21.49 -24.27 1.88
CA ASN A 11 -22.69 -24.92 2.42
C ASN A 11 -23.20 -24.26 3.72
N LEU A 12 -22.41 -23.41 4.38
CA LEU A 12 -22.73 -22.79 5.67
C LEU A 12 -23.84 -21.73 5.59
N PHE A 13 -23.99 -21.11 4.43
CA PHE A 13 -24.78 -19.89 4.29
C PHE A 13 -25.61 -19.92 3.01
N ASN A 14 -26.36 -20.99 2.77
CA ASN A 14 -27.28 -21.12 1.64
C ASN A 14 -28.52 -20.22 1.83
N GLU A 15 -28.34 -18.91 1.78
CA GLU A 15 -29.42 -17.99 1.46
C GLU A 15 -29.21 -17.48 0.04
N ASN A 16 -30.10 -17.93 -0.86
CA ASN A 16 -30.30 -17.38 -2.18
C ASN A 16 -30.99 -16.01 -2.05
N SER A 17 -30.27 -14.95 -1.70
CA SER A 17 -30.77 -13.59 -1.90
C SER A 17 -30.10 -12.98 -3.13
N LEU A 18 -30.68 -13.30 -4.28
CA LEU A 18 -30.38 -12.67 -5.56
C LEU A 18 -31.09 -11.31 -5.63
N ASP A 19 -30.92 -10.48 -4.60
CA ASP A 19 -31.42 -9.12 -4.61
C ASP A 19 -30.36 -8.23 -5.27
N GLN A 20 -30.52 -8.01 -6.57
CA GLN A 20 -29.88 -6.92 -7.30
C GLN A 20 -30.41 -5.57 -6.79
N LYS A 21 -30.10 -5.22 -5.54
CA LYS A 21 -30.11 -3.83 -5.08
C LYS A 21 -28.81 -3.18 -5.54
N LEU A 22 -28.86 -1.91 -5.94
CA LEU A 22 -27.67 -1.15 -6.28
C LEU A 22 -26.70 -1.21 -5.09
N ASN A 23 -25.44 -1.62 -5.35
CA ASN A 23 -24.37 -1.70 -4.35
C ASN A 23 -23.87 -0.29 -3.98
N ILE A 24 -24.77 0.53 -3.44
CA ILE A 24 -24.39 1.79 -2.80
C ILE A 24 -23.94 1.42 -1.40
N ASN A 25 -22.63 1.36 -1.20
CA ASN A 25 -22.09 1.24 0.15
C ASN A 25 -22.12 2.64 0.76
N SER A 26 -22.95 2.79 1.78
CA SER A 26 -22.95 3.92 2.71
C SER A 26 -21.52 4.15 3.20
N SER A 27 -21.05 5.40 3.09
CA SER A 27 -19.77 5.78 3.65
C SER A 27 -19.97 6.14 5.12
N ASN A 28 -19.34 5.39 6.01
CA ASN A 28 -19.30 5.75 7.43
C ASN A 28 -18.05 6.57 7.74
N LEU A 29 -17.72 7.47 6.81
CA LEU A 29 -16.53 8.32 6.85
C LEU A 29 -16.65 9.33 8.01
N LYS A 30 -16.39 8.86 9.22
CA LYS A 30 -15.83 9.69 10.28
C LYS A 30 -14.34 9.86 9.97
N GLN A 31 -13.77 10.99 10.36
CA GLN A 31 -12.40 11.37 9.99
C GLN A 31 -11.38 10.68 10.87
N PRO A 32 -10.25 10.17 10.32
CA PRO A 32 -9.22 9.63 11.17
C PRO A 32 -8.74 10.69 12.16
N LEU A 33 -8.80 10.40 13.46
CA LEU A 33 -8.48 11.32 14.57
C LEU A 33 -6.98 11.75 14.67
N GLY A 34 -6.17 11.40 13.66
CA GLY A 34 -4.72 11.56 13.64
C GLY A 34 -4.21 12.78 12.86
N GLY A 35 -4.94 13.90 12.86
CA GLY A 35 -4.49 15.13 12.20
C GLY A 35 -3.28 15.75 12.91
N CYS A 36 -2.19 16.00 12.18
CA CYS A 36 -1.10 16.86 12.62
C CYS A 36 -1.68 18.22 13.02
N VAL A 37 -1.57 18.57 14.30
CA VAL A 37 -2.10 19.83 14.88
C VAL A 37 -1.15 21.00 14.57
N SER A 38 0.11 20.72 14.24
CA SER A 38 1.18 21.71 14.15
C SER A 38 1.38 22.34 12.77
N CYS A 39 0.99 21.69 11.66
CA CYS A 39 1.34 22.18 10.32
C CYS A 39 0.12 22.57 9.46
N LYS A 40 0.21 23.73 8.79
CA LYS A 40 -0.86 24.27 7.92
C LYS A 40 -1.25 23.30 6.79
N LEU A 41 -0.28 22.57 6.23
CA LEU A 41 -0.50 21.54 5.21
C LEU A 41 -1.45 20.44 5.69
N CYS A 42 -1.29 19.99 6.94
CA CYS A 42 -2.18 19.00 7.51
C CYS A 42 -3.51 19.57 7.96
N ALA A 43 -3.56 20.85 8.33
CA ALA A 43 -4.83 21.53 8.62
C ALA A 43 -5.70 21.71 7.36
N THR A 44 -5.09 21.89 6.17
CA THR A 44 -5.80 21.94 4.89
C THR A 44 -6.06 20.56 4.29
N SER A 45 -5.17 19.58 4.51
CA SER A 45 -5.40 18.19 4.09
C SER A 45 -6.41 17.45 4.98
N GLN A 46 -6.56 17.89 6.24
CA GLN A 46 -7.68 17.53 7.09
C GLN A 46 -8.96 17.94 6.37
N ARG A 47 -9.69 16.93 5.90
CA ARG A 47 -11.08 17.08 5.47
C ARG A 47 -11.77 17.89 6.58
N ARG A 48 -12.43 19.02 6.29
CA ARG A 48 -13.25 19.69 7.32
C ARG A 48 -14.33 18.72 7.76
N ARG A 49 -14.49 18.56 9.08
CA ARG A 49 -15.59 17.79 9.70
C ARG A 49 -16.86 18.57 9.36
N THR A 50 -17.55 18.20 8.30
CA THR A 50 -18.94 18.62 8.15
C THR A 50 -19.67 17.89 9.27
N LYS A 51 -20.04 18.63 10.31
CA LYS A 51 -21.11 18.21 11.21
C LYS A 51 -22.37 18.10 10.34
N SER A 52 -22.58 16.97 9.66
CA SER A 52 -23.93 16.62 9.25
C SER A 52 -24.64 16.18 10.51
N GLU A 53 -25.19 17.16 11.24
CA GLU A 53 -26.18 16.92 12.31
C GLU A 53 -27.49 16.35 11.74
N ASN A 54 -27.56 16.05 10.43
CA ASN A 54 -28.64 15.35 9.76
C ASN A 54 -28.12 14.10 9.04
N ILE A 55 -28.50 12.92 9.53
CA ILE A 55 -28.22 11.59 8.98
C ILE A 55 -29.09 11.37 7.73
N THR A 56 -28.76 12.09 6.68
CA THR A 56 -29.05 11.69 5.31
C THR A 56 -27.79 12.02 4.52
N ALA A 57 -26.82 11.10 4.54
CA ALA A 57 -25.63 11.19 3.69
C ALA A 57 -26.11 11.40 2.25
N THR A 58 -25.77 12.55 1.66
CA THR A 58 -26.07 12.79 0.25
C THR A 58 -25.29 11.79 -0.59
N LEU A 59 -25.78 11.46 -1.77
CA LEU A 59 -25.15 10.46 -2.65
C LEU A 59 -23.68 10.76 -2.99
N GLU A 60 -23.28 12.03 -2.85
CA GLU A 60 -21.94 12.55 -3.10
C GLU A 60 -20.91 12.10 -2.05
N GLU A 61 -21.35 11.78 -0.83
CA GLU A 61 -20.49 11.34 0.26
C GLU A 61 -20.21 9.83 0.22
N ASN A 62 -21.17 9.04 -0.30
CA ASN A 62 -21.13 7.59 -0.36
C ASN A 62 -20.18 7.04 -1.45
N PHE A 63 -19.77 5.79 -1.29
CA PHE A 63 -19.01 5.09 -2.33
C PHE A 63 -19.97 4.51 -3.36
N ILE A 64 -19.67 4.78 -4.62
CA ILE A 64 -20.46 4.32 -5.76
C ILE A 64 -19.70 3.25 -6.52
N ASP A 65 -20.43 2.27 -7.03
CA ASP A 65 -19.86 1.25 -7.90
C ASP A 65 -19.69 1.79 -9.33
N VAL A 66 -18.44 1.95 -9.77
CA VAL A 66 -18.09 2.45 -11.10
C VAL A 66 -18.61 1.49 -12.20
N PHE A 67 -18.82 0.21 -11.88
CA PHE A 67 -19.42 -0.73 -12.82
C PHE A 67 -20.85 -0.35 -13.21
N ASP A 68 -21.58 0.40 -12.39
CA ASP A 68 -22.94 0.81 -12.75
C ASP A 68 -22.97 1.95 -13.76
N PHE A 69 -21.88 2.71 -13.96
CA PHE A 69 -21.87 3.91 -14.81
C PHE A 69 -22.37 3.70 -16.24
N SER A 70 -22.08 2.55 -16.86
CA SER A 70 -22.53 2.29 -18.23
C SER A 70 -24.05 2.18 -18.36
N LYS A 71 -24.75 1.78 -17.28
CA LYS A 71 -26.22 1.72 -17.25
C LYS A 71 -26.86 3.10 -17.16
N PHE A 72 -26.17 4.07 -16.56
CA PHE A 72 -26.71 5.40 -16.25
C PHE A 72 -26.10 6.52 -17.11
N ASP A 73 -25.30 6.22 -18.14
CA ASP A 73 -24.62 7.21 -18.99
C ASP A 73 -23.63 8.10 -18.19
N GLY A 74 -22.95 7.50 -17.21
CA GLY A 74 -21.84 8.09 -16.45
C GLY A 74 -22.24 8.98 -15.27
N VAL A 75 -21.25 9.75 -14.80
CA VAL A 75 -21.28 10.56 -13.56
C VAL A 75 -22.45 11.56 -13.52
N LYS A 76 -22.87 12.09 -14.68
CA LYS A 76 -23.90 13.15 -14.76
C LYS A 76 -25.30 12.71 -14.31
N ASN A 77 -25.59 11.42 -14.34
CA ASN A 77 -26.88 10.86 -13.91
C ASN A 77 -26.75 10.09 -12.59
N ILE A 78 -25.72 10.38 -11.78
CA ILE A 78 -25.52 9.74 -10.48
C ILE A 78 -26.78 9.83 -9.59
N ASN A 79 -27.50 10.95 -9.61
CA ASN A 79 -28.75 11.13 -8.84
C ASN A 79 -29.91 10.22 -9.31
N LYS A 80 -29.80 9.60 -10.49
CA LYS A 80 -30.75 8.61 -11.00
C LYS A 80 -30.37 7.17 -10.62
N LEU A 81 -29.18 6.95 -10.06
CA LEU A 81 -28.75 5.62 -9.60
C LEU A 81 -29.70 5.07 -8.54
N THR A 82 -30.21 5.90 -7.63
CA THR A 82 -31.03 5.46 -6.48
C THR A 82 -32.51 5.27 -6.74
N SER A 83 -33.05 5.80 -7.83
CA SER A 83 -34.51 5.97 -8.00
C SER A 83 -35.15 5.03 -9.03
N ILE A 84 -34.41 4.06 -9.58
CA ILE A 84 -34.87 3.31 -10.76
C ILE A 84 -35.15 1.84 -10.47
N ASN A 85 -36.33 1.39 -10.91
CA ASN A 85 -36.77 0.01 -10.93
C ASN A 85 -35.90 -0.81 -11.91
N THR A 86 -35.20 -1.84 -11.41
CA THR A 86 -34.15 -2.59 -12.12
C THR A 86 -34.64 -3.37 -13.35
N LYS A 87 -35.97 -3.52 -13.53
CA LYS A 87 -36.61 -4.28 -14.61
C LYS A 87 -36.54 -3.63 -16.01
N VAL A 88 -36.10 -2.38 -16.14
CA VAL A 88 -36.09 -1.62 -17.42
C VAL A 88 -34.67 -1.29 -17.93
N LEU A 89 -33.63 -1.88 -17.33
CA LEU A 89 -32.25 -1.58 -17.70
C LEU A 89 -31.84 -2.25 -19.03
N PRO A 90 -31.09 -1.57 -19.92
CA PRO A 90 -30.56 -2.17 -21.14
C PRO A 90 -29.62 -3.33 -20.83
N SER A 91 -29.43 -4.25 -21.79
CA SER A 91 -28.46 -5.34 -21.62
C SER A 91 -27.08 -4.76 -21.31
N LEU A 92 -26.40 -5.32 -20.30
CA LEU A 92 -25.08 -4.88 -19.83
C LEU A 92 -24.07 -4.74 -20.98
N TRP A 93 -24.15 -5.65 -21.96
CA TRP A 93 -23.29 -5.62 -23.13
C TRP A 93 -23.50 -4.37 -23.99
N PHE A 94 -24.75 -4.05 -24.30
CA PHE A 94 -25.10 -2.89 -25.11
C PHE A 94 -24.89 -1.57 -24.35
N ALA A 95 -25.16 -1.56 -23.04
CA ALA A 95 -24.92 -0.42 -22.17
C ALA A 95 -23.43 -0.04 -22.15
N ASP A 96 -22.54 -1.01 -21.93
CA ASP A 96 -21.09 -0.81 -21.94
C ASP A 96 -20.60 -0.28 -23.29
N PHE A 97 -21.04 -0.89 -24.39
CA PHE A 97 -20.67 -0.47 -25.74
C PHE A 97 -21.13 0.97 -26.01
N LYS A 98 -22.42 1.26 -25.80
CA LYS A 98 -23.00 2.59 -26.00
C LYS A 98 -22.26 3.65 -25.18
N TYR A 99 -22.01 3.37 -23.90
CA TYR A 99 -21.35 4.30 -23.01
C TYR A 99 -19.90 4.57 -23.43
N VAL A 100 -19.09 3.54 -23.69
CA VAL A 100 -17.68 3.71 -24.09
C VAL A 100 -17.54 4.47 -25.42
N PHE A 101 -18.44 4.22 -26.38
CA PHE A 101 -18.40 4.91 -27.67
C PHE A 101 -18.87 6.37 -27.61
N ARG A 102 -19.77 6.71 -26.69
CA ARG A 102 -20.21 8.10 -26.45
C ARG A 102 -19.22 8.86 -25.56
N HIS A 103 -18.62 8.19 -24.59
CA HIS A 103 -17.72 8.79 -23.60
C HIS A 103 -16.27 8.81 -24.12
N GLY A 104 -15.95 9.85 -24.89
CA GLY A 104 -14.65 10.02 -25.54
C GLY A 104 -13.52 10.50 -24.62
N LEU A 105 -12.29 10.50 -25.15
CA LEU A 105 -11.15 11.18 -24.54
C LEU A 105 -11.04 12.61 -25.10
N ASN A 106 -11.46 13.58 -24.30
CA ASN A 106 -11.54 14.99 -24.72
C ASN A 106 -10.20 15.72 -24.67
N HIS A 107 -9.28 15.25 -23.84
CA HIS A 107 -7.95 15.85 -23.65
C HIS A 107 -6.98 15.61 -24.82
N GLU A 108 -6.01 16.52 -24.95
CA GLU A 108 -4.89 16.42 -25.90
C GLU A 108 -3.62 15.88 -25.23
N TYR A 109 -2.82 15.14 -25.99
CA TYR A 109 -1.60 14.48 -25.53
C TYR A 109 -0.47 14.74 -26.54
N PRO A 110 0.10 15.97 -26.57
CA PRO A 110 1.14 16.33 -27.52
C PRO A 110 2.43 15.54 -27.30
N SER A 111 3.16 15.28 -28.39
CA SER A 111 4.49 14.67 -28.30
C SER A 111 5.49 15.66 -27.70
N VAL A 112 6.26 15.21 -26.71
CA VAL A 112 7.31 16.01 -26.07
C VAL A 112 8.71 15.73 -26.61
N MET A 113 8.86 14.77 -27.53
CA MET A 113 10.14 14.21 -27.98
C MET A 113 11.14 15.28 -28.47
N GLU A 114 10.68 16.19 -29.32
CA GLU A 114 11.52 17.25 -29.88
C GLU A 114 12.02 18.21 -28.79
N LYS A 115 11.11 18.63 -27.90
CA LYS A 115 11.45 19.49 -26.76
C LYS A 115 12.48 18.84 -25.83
N VAL A 116 12.38 17.52 -25.62
CA VAL A 116 13.35 16.79 -24.80
C VAL A 116 14.74 16.79 -25.41
N ILE A 117 14.85 16.52 -26.72
CA ILE A 117 16.15 16.52 -27.43
C ILE A 117 16.78 17.92 -27.41
N MET A 118 15.97 18.96 -27.50
CA MET A 118 16.41 20.36 -27.47
C MET A 118 16.59 20.92 -26.05
N SER A 119 16.33 20.12 -25.01
CA SER A 119 16.47 20.59 -23.63
C SER A 119 17.94 20.81 -23.28
N LYS A 120 18.24 21.91 -22.58
CA LYS A 120 19.61 22.28 -22.16
C LYS A 120 20.32 21.13 -21.44
N ARG A 121 19.59 20.42 -20.57
CA ARG A 121 20.09 19.28 -19.80
C ARG A 121 20.54 18.12 -20.69
N VAL A 122 19.75 17.78 -21.72
CA VAL A 122 20.11 16.71 -22.67
C VAL A 122 21.26 17.15 -23.57
N CYS A 123 21.25 18.39 -24.07
CA CYS A 123 22.36 18.91 -24.87
C CYS A 123 23.69 18.86 -24.11
N LYS A 124 23.71 19.32 -22.85
CA LYS A 124 24.89 19.25 -21.98
C LYS A 124 25.35 17.81 -21.75
N ALA A 125 24.43 16.92 -21.40
CA ALA A 125 24.76 15.50 -21.20
C ALA A 125 25.28 14.82 -22.48
N MET A 126 24.81 15.26 -23.66
CA MET A 126 25.33 14.78 -24.94
C MET A 126 26.77 15.26 -25.18
N GLU A 127 27.08 16.53 -24.88
CA GLU A 127 28.44 17.08 -24.97
C GLU A 127 29.41 16.36 -24.03
N GLU A 128 29.01 16.15 -22.77
CA GLU A 128 29.77 15.39 -21.78
C GLU A 128 30.02 13.95 -22.25
N GLU A 129 29.01 13.28 -22.82
CA GLU A 129 29.16 11.93 -23.34
C GLU A 129 30.10 11.86 -24.57
N VAL A 130 30.03 12.85 -25.46
CA VAL A 130 30.93 12.98 -26.62
C VAL A 130 32.38 13.11 -26.16
N THR A 131 32.65 14.00 -25.21
CA THR A 131 34.02 14.20 -24.68
C THR A 131 34.54 12.96 -23.97
N ARG A 132 33.69 12.25 -23.21
CA ARG A 132 34.08 11.08 -22.43
C ARG A 132 34.33 9.84 -23.27
N THR A 133 33.60 9.65 -24.37
CA THR A 133 33.69 8.43 -25.20
C THR A 133 34.41 8.63 -26.53
N SER A 134 34.78 9.86 -26.87
CA SER A 134 35.34 10.25 -28.17
C SER A 134 34.45 9.83 -29.37
N ASN A 135 33.15 9.65 -29.14
CA ASN A 135 32.19 9.32 -30.19
C ASN A 135 31.67 10.58 -30.91
N THR A 136 31.15 10.43 -32.13
CA THR A 136 30.54 11.55 -32.86
C THR A 136 29.22 12.00 -32.24
N ILE A 137 28.91 13.30 -32.35
CA ILE A 137 27.63 13.86 -31.90
C ILE A 137 26.43 13.15 -32.54
N ALA A 138 26.56 12.71 -33.80
CA ALA A 138 25.52 11.97 -34.52
C ALA A 138 25.24 10.61 -33.86
N TYR A 139 26.28 9.90 -33.43
CA TYR A 139 26.14 8.64 -32.71
C TYR A 139 25.46 8.83 -31.35
N VAL A 140 25.87 9.84 -30.58
CA VAL A 140 25.26 10.15 -29.27
C VAL A 140 23.81 10.62 -29.43
N LYS A 141 23.49 11.42 -30.46
CA LYS A 141 22.10 11.81 -30.78
C LYS A 141 21.24 10.59 -31.13
N LYS A 142 21.77 9.64 -31.90
CA LYS A 142 21.08 8.37 -32.19
C LYS A 142 20.84 7.55 -30.91
N LYS A 143 21.79 7.55 -29.98
CA LYS A 143 21.65 6.91 -28.66
C LYS A 143 20.55 7.56 -27.81
N VAL A 144 20.48 8.89 -27.77
CA VAL A 144 19.38 9.63 -27.12
C VAL A 144 18.02 9.29 -27.74
N LEU A 145 17.94 9.25 -29.08
CA LEU A 145 16.71 8.84 -29.76
C LEU A 145 16.29 7.42 -29.39
N ASN A 146 17.24 6.47 -29.32
CA ASN A 146 16.95 5.11 -28.90
C ASN A 146 16.39 5.06 -27.47
N TYR A 147 16.98 5.81 -26.53
CA TYR A 147 16.43 5.92 -25.17
C TYR A 147 15.01 6.50 -25.18
N LEU A 148 14.75 7.53 -25.97
CA LEU A 148 13.40 8.09 -26.08
C LEU A 148 12.40 7.10 -26.70
N TYR A 149 12.77 6.36 -27.75
CA TYR A 149 11.90 5.33 -28.33
C TYR A 149 11.63 4.19 -27.36
N GLU A 150 12.61 3.83 -26.55
CA GLU A 150 12.45 2.86 -25.46
C GLU A 150 11.51 3.38 -24.37
N MET A 151 11.56 4.68 -24.02
CA MET A 151 10.77 5.23 -22.94
C MET A 151 9.35 5.64 -23.36
N LYS A 152 9.18 6.31 -24.50
CA LYS A 152 7.99 7.11 -24.82
C LYS A 152 6.64 6.40 -24.66
N ALA A 153 5.66 7.14 -24.17
CA ALA A 153 4.25 6.80 -24.34
C ALA A 153 3.78 7.17 -25.75
N SER A 154 2.74 6.51 -26.25
CA SER A 154 2.16 6.78 -27.58
C SER A 154 0.64 6.70 -27.50
N LEU A 155 0.05 7.54 -26.64
CA LEU A 155 -1.35 7.47 -26.27
C LEU A 155 -2.26 7.60 -27.50
N SER A 156 -3.14 6.61 -27.68
CA SER A 156 -4.08 6.57 -28.80
C SER A 156 -5.51 6.58 -28.27
N LYS A 157 -6.28 7.61 -28.65
CA LYS A 157 -7.68 7.76 -28.21
C LYS A 157 -8.54 6.56 -28.61
N PHE A 158 -8.33 6.03 -29.81
CA PHE A 158 -9.06 4.85 -30.30
C PHE A 158 -8.73 3.60 -29.47
N ILE A 159 -7.44 3.34 -29.24
CA ILE A 159 -7.01 2.17 -28.46
C ILE A 159 -7.48 2.28 -27.02
N CYS A 160 -7.42 3.45 -26.40
CA CYS A 160 -7.93 3.66 -25.05
C CYS A 160 -9.44 3.35 -24.95
N ARG A 161 -10.25 3.69 -25.96
CA ARG A 161 -11.68 3.32 -26.00
C ARG A 161 -11.86 1.80 -26.08
N CYS A 162 -11.14 1.13 -26.97
CA CYS A 162 -11.18 -0.34 -27.08
C CYS A 162 -10.77 -1.00 -25.76
N CYS A 163 -9.72 -0.48 -25.10
CA CYS A 163 -9.29 -0.93 -23.79
C CYS A 163 -10.35 -0.68 -22.72
N ALA A 164 -10.98 0.49 -22.68
CA ALA A 164 -12.03 0.80 -21.71
C ALA A 164 -13.21 -0.18 -21.80
N TYR A 165 -13.63 -0.55 -23.02
CA TYR A 165 -14.65 -1.57 -23.23
C TYR A 165 -14.19 -2.96 -22.76
N GLY A 166 -12.95 -3.35 -23.06
CA GLY A 166 -12.37 -4.61 -22.57
C GLY A 166 -12.27 -4.68 -21.05
N LEU A 167 -11.86 -3.57 -20.41
CA LEU A 167 -11.71 -3.46 -18.96
C LEU A 167 -13.05 -3.61 -18.24
N TYR A 168 -14.15 -3.10 -18.79
CA TYR A 168 -15.49 -3.38 -18.25
C TYR A 168 -15.80 -4.87 -18.14
N LYS A 169 -15.41 -5.67 -19.15
CA LYS A 169 -15.67 -7.12 -19.16
C LYS A 169 -14.75 -7.86 -18.20
N ILE A 170 -13.48 -7.46 -18.16
CA ILE A 170 -12.47 -8.08 -17.31
C ILE A 170 -12.77 -7.77 -15.85
N PHE A 171 -12.94 -6.50 -15.49
CA PHE A 171 -13.11 -6.08 -14.11
C PHE A 171 -14.40 -6.59 -13.46
N ARG A 172 -15.56 -6.56 -14.14
CA ARG A 172 -16.81 -7.15 -13.62
C ARG A 172 -16.72 -8.65 -13.37
N LYS A 173 -15.79 -9.33 -14.03
CA LYS A 173 -15.57 -10.77 -13.84
C LYS A 173 -14.57 -11.05 -12.72
N LEU A 174 -13.58 -10.17 -12.55
CA LEU A 174 -12.57 -10.28 -11.49
C LEU A 174 -13.05 -9.76 -10.14
N MET A 175 -13.91 -8.73 -10.11
CA MET A 175 -14.32 -8.00 -8.91
C MET A 175 -15.84 -8.05 -8.76
N LYS A 176 -16.31 -8.11 -7.51
CA LYS A 176 -17.73 -7.99 -7.16
C LYS A 176 -18.21 -6.55 -7.37
N SER A 177 -17.44 -5.58 -6.89
CA SER A 177 -17.72 -4.14 -6.98
C SER A 177 -16.42 -3.34 -7.09
N LEU A 178 -16.48 -2.16 -7.72
CA LEU A 178 -15.39 -1.19 -7.75
C LEU A 178 -15.87 0.17 -7.22
N LEU A 179 -15.52 0.43 -5.96
CA LEU A 179 -16.08 1.50 -5.16
C LEU A 179 -15.19 2.74 -5.17
N VAL A 180 -15.75 3.88 -5.55
CA VAL A 180 -15.07 5.19 -5.56
C VAL A 180 -15.97 6.27 -4.94
N CYS A 181 -15.39 7.23 -4.24
CA CYS A 181 -16.13 8.36 -3.66
C CYS A 181 -16.24 9.54 -4.65
N PRO A 182 -17.46 9.97 -5.06
CA PRO A 182 -17.65 11.07 -6.01
C PRO A 182 -17.01 12.37 -5.55
N ARG A 183 -17.19 12.75 -4.27
CA ARG A 183 -16.61 13.98 -3.72
C ARG A 183 -15.08 14.04 -3.81
N GLN A 184 -14.42 12.89 -3.72
CA GLN A 184 -12.96 12.84 -3.89
C GLN A 184 -12.58 13.12 -5.35
N MET A 185 -13.30 12.52 -6.29
CA MET A 185 -13.10 12.75 -7.72
C MET A 185 -13.42 14.18 -8.15
N GLU A 186 -14.40 14.83 -7.53
CA GLU A 186 -14.71 16.25 -7.77
C GLU A 186 -13.53 17.16 -7.42
N LYS A 187 -12.86 16.92 -6.29
CA LYS A 187 -11.64 17.66 -5.92
C LYS A 187 -10.52 17.47 -6.95
N ILE A 188 -10.36 16.26 -7.47
CA ILE A 188 -9.38 15.98 -8.54
C ILE A 188 -9.74 16.78 -9.79
N LYS A 189 -11.03 16.83 -10.14
CA LYS A 189 -11.53 17.60 -11.28
C LYS A 189 -11.38 19.11 -11.08
N GLU A 190 -11.53 19.62 -9.86
CA GLU A 190 -11.24 21.01 -9.52
C GLU A 190 -9.76 21.34 -9.67
N ALA A 191 -8.87 20.47 -9.18
CA ALA A 191 -7.44 20.62 -9.36
C ALA A 191 -7.05 20.62 -10.84
N GLU A 192 -7.65 19.75 -11.66
CA GLU A 192 -7.40 19.69 -13.10
C GLU A 192 -7.78 20.99 -13.82
N LYS A 193 -8.91 21.61 -13.46
CA LYS A 193 -9.39 22.86 -14.08
C LYS A 193 -8.40 24.03 -13.94
N THR A 194 -7.50 23.98 -12.97
CA THR A 194 -6.45 25.00 -12.80
C THR A 194 -5.40 24.98 -13.92
N GLY A 195 -5.30 23.87 -14.67
CA GLY A 195 -4.25 23.63 -15.67
C GLY A 195 -2.92 23.18 -15.08
N ILE A 196 -2.79 23.11 -13.75
CA ILE A 196 -1.61 22.58 -13.06
C ILE A 196 -1.58 21.04 -13.21
N PRO A 197 -0.45 20.42 -13.59
CA PRO A 197 -0.34 18.97 -13.72
C PRO A 197 -0.66 18.22 -12.43
N ILE A 198 -1.36 17.09 -12.56
CA ILE A 198 -1.66 16.19 -11.44
C ILE A 198 -0.72 14.99 -11.48
N ILE A 199 -0.16 14.64 -10.33
CA ILE A 199 0.68 13.47 -10.12
C ILE A 199 -0.02 12.53 -9.14
N TYR A 200 -0.47 11.37 -9.63
CA TYR A 200 -1.04 10.32 -8.82
C TYR A 200 0.07 9.47 -8.22
N LEU A 201 0.01 9.28 -6.90
CA LEU A 201 1.02 8.58 -6.11
C LEU A 201 0.37 7.40 -5.36
N PRO A 202 0.04 6.32 -6.08
CA PRO A 202 -0.58 5.13 -5.51
C PRO A 202 0.34 4.30 -4.62
N LEU A 203 -0.25 3.65 -3.61
CA LEU A 203 0.27 2.41 -3.01
C LEU A 203 0.19 1.26 -4.02
N HIS A 204 1.07 0.28 -3.92
CA HIS A 204 1.17 -0.83 -4.87
C HIS A 204 0.86 -2.18 -4.22
N ARG A 205 -0.36 -2.69 -4.48
CA ARG A 205 -0.89 -3.97 -3.99
C ARG A 205 -1.07 -5.00 -5.09
N SER A 206 -1.54 -4.62 -6.28
CA SER A 206 -1.88 -5.51 -7.41
C SER A 206 -1.36 -5.00 -8.75
N HIS A 207 -1.27 -5.86 -9.77
CA HIS A 207 -1.08 -5.45 -11.16
C HIS A 207 -2.31 -4.73 -11.73
N LEU A 208 -3.45 -4.76 -11.06
CA LEU A 208 -4.60 -3.97 -11.48
C LEU A 208 -4.48 -2.49 -11.13
N ASP A 209 -3.67 -2.13 -10.13
CA ASP A 209 -3.57 -0.77 -9.60
C ASP A 209 -3.33 0.28 -10.70
N TYR A 210 -2.37 0.04 -11.59
CA TYR A 210 -2.01 0.98 -12.66
C TYR A 210 -3.08 1.09 -13.76
N LEU A 211 -3.99 0.12 -13.86
CA LEU A 211 -5.14 0.20 -14.77
C LEU A 211 -6.31 0.94 -14.11
N LEU A 212 -6.47 0.80 -12.79
CA LEU A 212 -7.61 1.34 -12.06
C LEU A 212 -7.66 2.86 -12.07
N ILE A 213 -6.56 3.56 -11.76
CA ILE A 213 -6.56 5.04 -11.77
C ILE A 213 -6.93 5.55 -13.15
N THR A 214 -6.23 5.09 -14.20
CA THR A 214 -6.47 5.51 -15.59
C THR A 214 -7.92 5.27 -16.01
N TRP A 215 -8.50 4.12 -15.63
CA TRP A 215 -9.89 3.79 -15.96
C TRP A 215 -10.90 4.61 -15.15
N ILE A 216 -10.65 4.85 -13.86
CA ILE A 216 -11.51 5.67 -13.00
C ILE A 216 -11.50 7.12 -13.48
N VAL A 217 -10.35 7.76 -13.68
CA VAL A 217 -10.29 9.18 -14.07
C VAL A 217 -10.95 9.42 -15.45
N TRP A 218 -10.90 8.43 -16.34
CA TRP A 218 -11.62 8.47 -17.62
C TRP A 218 -13.13 8.67 -17.43
N HIS A 219 -13.76 8.00 -16.46
CA HIS A 219 -15.19 8.15 -16.19
C HIS A 219 -15.60 9.56 -15.77
N TRP A 220 -14.71 10.29 -15.09
CA TRP A 220 -14.95 11.66 -14.64
C TRP A 220 -14.58 12.73 -15.68
N ASP A 221 -14.14 12.31 -16.88
CA ASP A 221 -13.59 13.19 -17.92
C ASP A 221 -12.41 14.00 -17.39
N ILE A 222 -11.49 13.31 -16.72
CA ILE A 222 -10.21 13.84 -16.26
C ILE A 222 -9.10 13.27 -17.17
N ARG A 223 -8.07 14.07 -17.43
CA ARG A 223 -6.88 13.74 -18.22
C ARG A 223 -6.21 12.48 -17.68
N LEU A 224 -5.96 11.53 -18.58
CA LEU A 224 -5.27 10.28 -18.27
C LEU A 224 -3.81 10.56 -17.88
N PRO A 225 -3.28 9.86 -16.87
CA PRO A 225 -1.89 10.00 -16.50
C PRO A 225 -0.94 9.27 -17.45
N HIS A 226 0.29 9.77 -17.57
CA HIS A 226 1.39 8.99 -18.09
C HIS A 226 1.96 8.12 -16.98
N ILE A 227 1.98 6.81 -17.19
CA ILE A 227 2.27 5.83 -16.14
C ILE A 227 3.73 5.39 -16.23
N ALA A 228 4.52 5.64 -15.19
CA ALA A 228 5.90 5.16 -15.11
C ALA A 228 5.92 3.64 -14.89
N SER A 229 6.36 2.88 -15.89
CA SER A 229 6.34 1.42 -15.90
C SER A 229 7.75 0.84 -15.99
N GLY A 230 8.04 -0.26 -15.28
CA GLY A 230 9.34 -0.93 -15.42
C GLY A 230 9.51 -1.56 -16.81
N ASP A 231 10.70 -1.46 -17.39
CA ASP A 231 11.11 -2.07 -18.67
C ASP A 231 10.80 -3.57 -18.81
N ASN A 232 10.76 -4.30 -17.68
CA ASN A 232 10.33 -5.69 -17.61
C ASN A 232 8.89 -5.93 -18.10
N LEU A 233 8.10 -4.87 -18.26
CA LEU A 233 6.74 -4.91 -18.79
C LEU A 233 6.68 -4.64 -20.32
N ASN A 234 7.81 -4.33 -20.96
CA ASN A 234 7.86 -4.04 -22.39
C ASN A 234 8.06 -5.31 -23.24
N LEU A 235 7.08 -6.23 -23.23
CA LEU A 235 7.04 -7.37 -24.16
C LEU A 235 6.45 -6.95 -25.51
N THR A 236 6.88 -7.59 -26.60
CA THR A 236 6.37 -7.34 -27.96
C THR A 236 4.84 -7.51 -28.00
N GLY A 237 4.11 -6.51 -28.52
CA GLY A 237 2.64 -6.47 -28.55
C GLY A 237 2.00 -5.83 -27.31
N PHE A 238 2.15 -6.43 -26.13
CA PHE A 238 1.55 -5.88 -24.90
C PHE A 238 2.20 -4.56 -24.47
N GLY A 239 3.51 -4.43 -24.64
CA GLY A 239 4.22 -3.16 -24.41
C GLY A 239 3.73 -2.05 -25.34
N TRP A 240 3.36 -2.38 -26.58
CA TRP A 240 2.73 -1.42 -27.49
C TRP A 240 1.35 -0.98 -26.99
N LEU A 241 0.53 -1.93 -26.51
CA LEU A 241 -0.78 -1.63 -25.94
C LEU A 241 -0.67 -0.71 -24.72
N LEU A 242 0.26 -1.00 -23.80
CA LEU A 242 0.51 -0.17 -22.62
C LEU A 242 0.95 1.25 -23.00
N ARG A 243 1.83 1.41 -24.01
CA ARG A 243 2.20 2.76 -24.51
C ARG A 243 1.00 3.47 -25.10
N ALA A 244 0.13 2.74 -25.80
CA ALA A 244 -1.10 3.27 -26.38
C ALA A 244 -2.12 3.72 -25.33
N THR A 245 -1.98 3.28 -24.07
CA THR A 245 -2.78 3.73 -22.93
C THR A 245 -2.04 4.66 -21.97
N GLY A 246 -0.84 5.16 -22.33
CA GLY A 246 -0.12 6.17 -21.55
C GLY A 246 1.10 5.68 -20.76
N ALA A 247 1.45 4.39 -20.80
CA ALA A 247 2.64 3.90 -20.12
C ALA A 247 3.93 4.39 -20.81
N PHE A 248 4.89 4.86 -20.01
CA PHE A 248 6.26 5.09 -20.44
C PHE A 248 7.19 4.20 -19.63
N PHE A 249 8.18 3.61 -20.28
CA PHE A 249 9.02 2.58 -19.66
C PHE A 249 10.31 3.15 -19.08
N ILE A 250 10.64 2.76 -17.85
CA ILE A 250 11.85 3.12 -17.13
C ILE A 250 12.68 1.87 -16.83
N ARG A 251 14.00 1.98 -16.92
CA ARG A 251 14.91 0.87 -16.63
C ARG A 251 14.93 0.57 -15.14
N ARG A 252 14.77 -0.71 -14.75
CA ARG A 252 14.78 -1.14 -13.33
C ARG A 252 16.16 -1.24 -12.71
N LYS A 253 17.19 -1.48 -13.53
CA LYS A 253 18.58 -1.55 -13.10
C LYS A 253 19.38 -0.55 -13.91
N ILE A 254 19.89 0.43 -13.18
CA ILE A 254 21.04 1.19 -13.58
C ILE A 254 22.25 0.37 -13.14
N ASN A 255 23.20 0.15 -14.03
CA ASN A 255 24.40 -0.63 -13.72
C ASN A 255 25.23 0.13 -12.65
N PRO A 256 25.41 -0.41 -11.43
CA PRO A 256 26.18 0.25 -10.38
C PRO A 256 27.67 0.40 -10.74
N GLU A 257 28.15 -0.47 -11.64
CA GLU A 257 29.53 -0.48 -12.14
C GLU A 257 29.70 0.32 -13.45
N ASP A 258 28.67 1.05 -13.89
CA ASP A 258 28.76 1.90 -15.07
C ASP A 258 29.43 3.23 -14.74
N SER A 259 30.73 3.15 -14.43
CA SER A 259 31.68 4.28 -14.44
C SER A 259 31.85 4.87 -15.84
N GLY A 260 31.26 4.24 -16.85
CA GLY A 260 31.25 4.66 -18.24
C GLY A 260 30.06 5.55 -18.61
N GLY A 261 29.53 6.41 -17.73
CA GLY A 261 28.65 7.56 -18.03
C GLY A 261 27.35 7.34 -18.81
N ASN A 262 27.06 6.13 -19.30
CA ASN A 262 25.87 5.85 -20.13
C ASN A 262 24.58 6.10 -19.35
N ASP A 263 24.65 5.89 -18.03
CA ASP A 263 23.54 6.12 -17.14
C ASP A 263 23.25 7.62 -16.93
N ALA A 264 24.27 8.48 -16.94
CA ALA A 264 24.08 9.93 -16.83
C ALA A 264 23.28 10.48 -18.01
N LEU A 265 23.61 10.05 -19.24
CA LEU A 265 22.86 10.41 -20.43
C LEU A 265 21.41 9.91 -20.38
N TYR A 266 21.19 8.64 -20.00
CA TYR A 266 19.85 8.08 -19.86
C TYR A 266 19.01 8.86 -18.82
N ARG A 267 19.59 9.16 -17.66
CA ARG A 267 18.95 9.96 -16.60
C ARG A 267 18.61 11.37 -17.06
N ALA A 268 19.49 12.03 -17.81
CA ALA A 268 19.22 13.35 -18.39
C ALA A 268 18.00 13.31 -19.30
N VAL A 269 17.91 12.30 -20.16
CA VAL A 269 16.76 12.13 -21.07
C VAL A 269 15.48 11.82 -20.28
N LEU A 270 15.53 10.93 -19.27
CA LEU A 270 14.36 10.62 -18.43
C LEU A 270 13.85 11.85 -17.67
N HIS A 271 14.77 12.61 -17.06
CA HIS A 271 14.45 13.84 -16.34
C HIS A 271 13.78 14.86 -17.27
N SER A 272 14.39 15.15 -18.42
CA SER A 272 13.82 16.08 -19.40
C SER A 272 12.49 15.59 -19.95
N TYR A 273 12.32 14.28 -20.17
CA TYR A 273 11.05 13.69 -20.61
C TYR A 273 9.93 13.94 -19.60
N MET A 274 10.16 13.67 -18.31
CA MET A 274 9.17 13.97 -17.26
C MET A 274 8.89 15.47 -17.16
N THR A 275 9.93 16.31 -17.24
CA THR A 275 9.82 17.77 -17.17
C THR A 275 8.94 18.31 -18.30
N GLU A 276 9.17 17.88 -19.55
CA GLU A 276 8.40 18.35 -20.70
C GLU A 276 6.95 17.84 -20.70
N ILE A 277 6.67 16.67 -20.11
CA ILE A 277 5.30 16.21 -19.84
C ILE A 277 4.60 17.19 -18.88
N LEU A 278 5.25 17.52 -17.76
CA LEU A 278 4.70 18.44 -16.75
C LEU A 278 4.51 19.86 -17.32
N LYS A 279 5.48 20.39 -18.08
CA LYS A 279 5.33 21.69 -18.78
C LYS A 279 4.15 21.72 -19.75
N SER A 280 3.77 20.57 -20.30
CA SER A 280 2.62 20.43 -21.21
C SER A 280 1.29 20.28 -20.47
N GLY A 281 1.27 20.45 -19.14
CA GLY A 281 0.07 20.28 -18.31
C GLY A 281 -0.38 18.82 -18.18
N MET A 282 0.43 17.85 -18.60
CA MET A 282 0.02 16.45 -18.66
C MET A 282 0.26 15.74 -17.31
N SER A 283 -0.70 14.91 -16.89
CA SER A 283 -0.67 14.19 -15.62
C SER A 283 0.35 13.04 -15.63
N LEU A 284 0.87 12.69 -14.45
CA LEU A 284 1.77 11.55 -14.23
C LEU A 284 1.19 10.56 -13.21
N GLU A 285 1.59 9.30 -13.29
CA GLU A 285 1.33 8.29 -12.27
C GLU A 285 2.60 7.46 -12.03
N PHE A 286 3.00 7.32 -10.75
CA PHE A 286 4.07 6.40 -10.38
C PHE A 286 3.99 5.96 -8.92
N PHE A 287 4.50 4.75 -8.65
CA PHE A 287 4.50 4.15 -7.31
C PHE A 287 5.74 4.56 -6.52
N LEU A 288 5.57 5.32 -5.44
CA LEU A 288 6.66 5.70 -4.54
C LEU A 288 7.33 4.49 -3.88
N GLU A 289 6.57 3.42 -3.58
CA GLU A 289 7.11 2.17 -3.04
C GLU A 289 8.07 1.45 -4.03
N GLY A 290 7.90 1.71 -5.34
CA GLY A 290 8.66 1.16 -6.46
C GLY A 290 8.60 -0.36 -6.64
N THR A 291 7.82 -1.08 -5.84
CA THR A 291 7.47 -2.50 -6.02
C THR A 291 6.18 -2.78 -5.25
N ARG A 292 5.43 -3.80 -5.67
CA ARG A 292 4.29 -4.29 -4.90
C ARG A 292 4.72 -4.77 -3.52
N SER A 293 3.88 -4.50 -2.53
CA SER A 293 3.99 -5.11 -1.22
C SER A 293 3.78 -6.62 -1.32
N ARG A 294 4.65 -7.38 -0.66
CA ARG A 294 4.54 -8.84 -0.59
C ARG A 294 3.88 -9.33 0.69
N PHE A 295 3.79 -8.48 1.70
CA PHE A 295 3.30 -8.84 3.03
C PHE A 295 2.19 -7.91 3.54
N GLY A 296 1.40 -7.32 2.64
CA GLY A 296 0.18 -6.56 2.96
C GLY A 296 0.39 -5.16 3.55
N LYS A 297 1.58 -4.84 4.07
CA LYS A 297 1.94 -3.53 4.64
C LYS A 297 2.52 -2.56 3.61
N SER A 298 2.40 -1.26 3.84
CA SER A 298 3.04 -0.23 3.01
C SER A 298 4.58 -0.33 3.13
N LEU A 299 5.27 -0.11 2.01
CA LEU A 299 6.73 -0.09 1.96
C LEU A 299 7.24 1.34 2.18
N LEU A 300 8.54 1.51 2.44
CA LEU A 300 9.15 2.84 2.52
C LEU A 300 9.25 3.50 1.12
N PRO A 301 9.13 4.84 1.03
CA PRO A 301 9.19 5.56 -0.24
C PRO A 301 10.59 5.52 -0.85
N LYS A 302 10.63 5.41 -2.18
CA LYS A 302 11.81 5.63 -3.01
C LYS A 302 11.69 6.98 -3.67
N ASN A 303 12.71 7.80 -3.47
CA ASN A 303 12.63 9.22 -3.76
C ASN A 303 13.05 9.60 -5.18
N GLY A 304 13.33 8.63 -6.04
CA GLY A 304 13.97 8.87 -7.33
C GLY A 304 13.10 9.53 -8.41
N LEU A 305 11.82 9.16 -8.51
CA LEU A 305 10.92 9.82 -9.46
C LEU A 305 10.40 11.15 -8.91
N ILE A 306 10.15 11.21 -7.60
CA ILE A 306 9.70 12.46 -6.95
C ILE A 306 10.82 13.51 -6.91
N SER A 307 12.11 13.12 -6.91
CA SER A 307 13.20 14.09 -7.06
C SER A 307 13.20 14.75 -8.44
N ASN A 308 12.91 14.01 -9.52
CA ASN A 308 12.76 14.60 -10.85
C ASN A 308 11.60 15.61 -10.90
N VAL A 309 10.50 15.31 -10.19
CA VAL A 309 9.36 16.23 -10.07
C VAL A 309 9.77 17.49 -9.30
N TYR A 310 10.48 17.33 -8.18
CA TYR A 310 11.00 18.44 -7.40
C TYR A 310 11.90 19.36 -8.24
N GLU A 311 12.90 18.79 -8.91
CA GLU A 311 13.84 19.54 -9.77
C GLU A 311 13.09 20.23 -10.94
N ALA A 312 12.12 19.56 -11.55
CA ALA A 312 11.31 20.14 -12.62
C ALA A 312 10.57 21.42 -12.19
N VAL A 313 10.02 21.43 -10.97
CA VAL A 313 9.32 22.59 -10.40
C VAL A 313 10.28 23.68 -9.92
N THR A 314 11.37 23.31 -9.24
CA THR A 314 12.26 24.30 -8.63
C THR A 314 13.29 24.90 -9.58
N GLU A 315 13.67 24.20 -10.66
CA GLU A 315 14.82 24.58 -11.50
C GLU A 315 14.49 24.70 -13.00
N GLU A 316 13.46 24.00 -13.50
CA GLU A 316 13.26 23.85 -14.95
C GLU A 316 11.98 24.53 -15.48
N GLY A 317 11.35 25.39 -14.69
CA GLY A 317 10.25 26.26 -15.13
C GLY A 317 8.88 25.58 -15.22
N VAL A 318 8.66 24.45 -14.53
CA VAL A 318 7.29 23.99 -14.23
C VAL A 318 6.75 24.82 -13.07
N ASN A 319 5.60 25.47 -13.24
CA ASN A 319 5.05 26.39 -12.23
C ASN A 319 4.82 25.70 -10.87
N ASP A 320 4.09 24.58 -10.88
CA ASP A 320 3.86 23.71 -9.72
C ASP A 320 3.24 22.37 -10.19
N VAL A 321 2.98 21.46 -9.27
CA VAL A 321 2.24 20.21 -9.51
C VAL A 321 1.33 19.87 -8.32
N TYR A 322 0.17 19.28 -8.59
CA TYR A 322 -0.65 18.66 -7.57
C TYR A 322 -0.18 17.23 -7.29
N LEU A 323 0.09 16.91 -6.03
CA LEU A 323 0.40 15.57 -5.57
C LEU A 323 -0.86 14.95 -4.96
N VAL A 324 -1.26 13.78 -5.47
CA VAL A 324 -2.46 13.07 -5.04
C VAL A 324 -2.07 11.70 -4.48
N PRO A 325 -2.10 11.49 -3.15
CA PRO A 325 -1.93 10.16 -2.59
C PRO A 325 -3.14 9.29 -2.96
N VAL A 326 -2.90 8.05 -3.42
CA VAL A 326 -3.97 7.11 -3.77
C VAL A 326 -3.77 5.78 -3.04
N SER A 327 -4.85 5.19 -2.56
CA SER A 327 -4.81 3.87 -1.93
C SER A 327 -5.90 2.94 -2.43
N TYR A 328 -5.64 1.64 -2.23
CA TYR A 328 -6.50 0.54 -2.65
C TYR A 328 -6.79 -0.37 -1.46
N SER A 329 -8.05 -0.77 -1.33
CA SER A 329 -8.49 -1.83 -0.43
C SER A 329 -9.08 -2.96 -1.27
N TYR A 330 -8.58 -4.18 -1.06
CA TYR A 330 -9.03 -5.39 -1.73
C TYR A 330 -9.45 -6.39 -0.67
N ASP A 331 -10.59 -7.05 -0.83
CA ASP A 331 -10.90 -8.24 -0.03
C ASP A 331 -9.89 -9.36 -0.32
N LYS A 332 -9.52 -9.53 -1.59
CA LYS A 332 -8.44 -10.41 -2.05
C LYS A 332 -7.81 -9.89 -3.34
N THR A 333 -6.48 -9.99 -3.46
CA THR A 333 -5.77 -9.63 -4.71
C THR A 333 -5.93 -10.71 -5.78
N VAL A 334 -6.02 -10.32 -7.05
CA VAL A 334 -6.17 -11.25 -8.20
C VAL A 334 -5.01 -12.24 -8.27
N GLU A 335 -3.81 -11.76 -8.03
CA GLU A 335 -2.59 -12.56 -8.09
C GLU A 335 -2.43 -13.50 -6.89
N GLY A 336 -3.28 -13.33 -5.86
CA GLY A 336 -3.09 -13.90 -4.55
C GLY A 336 -1.82 -13.39 -3.87
N ILE A 337 -1.37 -14.14 -2.88
CA ILE A 337 -0.20 -13.83 -2.09
C ILE A 337 1.03 -14.47 -2.72
N PHE A 338 2.17 -13.77 -2.65
CA PHE A 338 3.46 -14.26 -3.10
C PHE A 338 4.06 -15.26 -2.09
N MET A 339 3.29 -16.30 -1.74
CA MET A 339 3.61 -17.26 -0.68
C MET A 339 5.00 -17.87 -0.88
N ASN A 340 5.32 -18.28 -2.11
CA ASN A 340 6.64 -18.81 -2.44
C ASN A 340 7.78 -17.80 -2.18
N GLU A 341 7.58 -16.51 -2.49
CA GLU A 341 8.59 -15.48 -2.20
C GLU A 341 8.72 -15.26 -0.69
N LEU A 342 7.59 -15.29 0.06
CA LEU A 342 7.57 -15.16 1.51
C LEU A 342 8.25 -16.33 2.23
N MET A 343 8.15 -17.54 1.69
CA MET A 343 8.84 -18.75 2.16
C MET A 343 10.31 -18.85 1.67
N GLY A 344 10.87 -17.79 1.07
CA GLY A 344 12.29 -17.73 0.71
C GLY A 344 12.65 -18.38 -0.63
N HIS A 345 11.68 -18.81 -1.43
CA HIS A 345 11.95 -19.24 -2.79
C HIS A 345 12.35 -18.06 -3.67
N LYS A 346 13.10 -18.35 -4.75
CA LYS A 346 13.57 -17.32 -5.69
C LYS A 346 12.39 -16.50 -6.21
N LYS A 347 12.52 -15.18 -6.11
CA LYS A 347 11.61 -14.23 -6.77
C LYS A 347 11.50 -14.60 -8.24
N LYS A 348 10.33 -15.09 -8.66
CA LYS A 348 10.05 -15.31 -10.07
C LYS A 348 9.90 -13.93 -10.70
N ARG A 349 10.69 -13.64 -11.75
CA ARG A 349 10.38 -12.48 -12.58
C ARG A 349 9.00 -12.74 -13.17
N GLU A 350 8.01 -11.97 -12.78
CA GLU A 350 6.68 -12.10 -13.37
C GLU A 350 6.81 -11.76 -14.85
N SER A 351 6.49 -12.74 -15.70
CA SER A 351 6.26 -12.49 -17.10
C SER A 351 4.81 -12.05 -17.25
N ILE A 352 4.56 -11.06 -18.12
CA ILE A 352 3.19 -10.62 -18.42
C ILE A 352 2.37 -11.77 -19.01
N LEU A 353 2.98 -12.71 -19.73
CA LEU A 353 2.32 -13.96 -20.13
C LEU A 353 1.80 -14.74 -18.92
N GLY A 354 2.55 -14.79 -17.82
CA GLY A 354 2.10 -15.38 -16.56
C GLY A 354 0.96 -14.60 -15.90
N VAL A 355 1.00 -13.26 -15.94
CA VAL A 355 -0.10 -12.41 -15.44
C VAL A 355 -1.35 -12.57 -16.29
N PHE A 356 -1.22 -12.54 -17.62
CA PHE A 356 -2.32 -12.71 -18.56
C PHE A 356 -2.92 -14.12 -18.49
N MET A 357 -2.09 -15.17 -18.40
CA MET A 357 -2.58 -16.53 -18.17
C MET A 357 -3.21 -16.66 -16.78
N GLY A 358 -2.69 -15.96 -15.77
CA GLY A 358 -3.30 -15.85 -14.45
C GLY A 358 -4.69 -15.22 -14.53
N VAL A 359 -4.81 -14.05 -15.15
CA VAL A 359 -6.09 -13.38 -15.42
C VAL A 359 -7.00 -14.29 -16.24
N TRP A 360 -6.51 -14.96 -17.29
CA TRP A 360 -7.29 -15.89 -18.12
C TRP A 360 -7.78 -17.11 -17.34
N ASN A 361 -6.95 -17.63 -16.43
CA ASN A 361 -7.31 -18.73 -15.53
C ASN A 361 -8.30 -18.27 -14.47
N VAL A 362 -8.16 -17.07 -13.92
CA VAL A 362 -9.15 -16.46 -13.00
C VAL A 362 -10.45 -16.16 -13.75
N LEU A 363 -10.37 -15.75 -15.02
CA LEU A 363 -11.53 -15.66 -15.91
C LEU A 363 -12.12 -17.06 -16.23
N LYS A 364 -11.43 -18.17 -15.97
CA LYS A 364 -12.02 -19.53 -16.05
C LYS A 364 -12.49 -20.05 -14.70
N LEU A 365 -11.94 -19.54 -13.61
CA LEU A 365 -12.30 -19.86 -12.24
C LEU A 365 -13.48 -18.99 -11.79
N THR A 366 -14.17 -19.44 -10.75
CA THR A 366 -15.30 -18.75 -10.12
C THR A 366 -14.86 -17.81 -8.98
N GLU A 367 -13.60 -17.83 -8.57
CA GLU A 367 -13.11 -17.03 -7.43
C GLU A 367 -12.93 -15.55 -7.81
N GLN A 368 -13.81 -14.69 -7.28
CA GLN A 368 -13.72 -13.24 -7.40
C GLN A 368 -12.82 -12.61 -6.32
N CYS A 369 -12.34 -11.40 -6.58
CA CYS A 369 -11.53 -10.58 -5.67
C CYS A 369 -12.33 -9.91 -4.55
N GLY A 370 -13.66 -10.10 -4.55
CA GLY A 370 -14.57 -9.39 -3.66
C GLY A 370 -14.71 -7.93 -4.05
N ASN A 371 -14.87 -7.06 -3.05
CA ASN A 371 -14.98 -5.63 -3.24
C ASN A 371 -13.59 -5.00 -3.40
N VAL A 372 -13.50 -4.04 -4.32
CA VAL A 372 -12.30 -3.21 -4.51
C VAL A 372 -12.67 -1.76 -4.27
N ARG A 373 -11.93 -1.10 -3.39
CA ARG A 373 -12.16 0.31 -3.07
C ARG A 373 -10.94 1.15 -3.37
N VAL A 374 -11.14 2.25 -4.09
CA VAL A 374 -10.08 3.19 -4.44
C VAL A 374 -10.36 4.51 -3.75
N THR A 375 -9.39 5.00 -2.98
CA THR A 375 -9.48 6.27 -2.26
C THR A 375 -8.47 7.25 -2.82
N PHE A 376 -8.98 8.41 -3.25
CA PHE A 376 -8.17 9.53 -3.71
C PHE A 376 -8.03 10.54 -2.57
N GLY A 377 -6.78 10.91 -2.30
CA GLY A 377 -6.45 11.96 -1.34
C GLY A 377 -6.77 13.35 -1.87
N THR A 378 -6.72 14.32 -0.95
CA THR A 378 -6.85 15.73 -1.33
C THR A 378 -5.67 16.12 -2.23
N PRO A 379 -5.91 16.71 -3.41
CA PRO A 379 -4.82 17.26 -4.23
C PRO A 379 -4.14 18.40 -3.51
N THR A 380 -2.82 18.29 -3.33
CA THR A 380 -2.03 19.29 -2.61
C THR A 380 -0.81 19.69 -3.43
N LEU A 381 -0.55 20.98 -3.54
CA LEU A 381 0.56 21.51 -4.33
C LEU A 381 1.91 21.12 -3.72
N LEU A 382 2.92 20.86 -4.57
CA LEU A 382 4.27 20.59 -4.11
C LEU A 382 4.83 21.78 -3.32
N SER A 383 4.56 23.02 -3.75
CA SER A 383 4.99 24.22 -3.02
C SER A 383 4.46 24.26 -1.57
N GLU A 384 3.23 23.80 -1.33
CA GLU A 384 2.66 23.69 0.02
C GLU A 384 3.40 22.67 0.88
N TYR A 385 3.72 21.50 0.30
CA TYR A 385 4.56 20.50 0.96
C TYR A 385 5.92 21.10 1.34
N LEU A 386 6.60 21.76 0.41
CA LEU A 386 7.92 22.33 0.63
C LEU A 386 7.90 23.40 1.72
N ASN A 387 6.90 24.28 1.73
CA ASN A 387 6.74 25.32 2.74
C ASN A 387 6.47 24.74 4.13
N ALA A 388 5.64 23.68 4.21
CA ALA A 388 5.35 23.03 5.48
C ALA A 388 6.57 22.29 6.05
N MET A 389 7.37 21.65 5.20
CA MET A 389 8.54 20.90 5.63
C MET A 389 9.69 21.83 6.05
N LYS A 390 9.94 22.92 5.32
CA LYS A 390 10.98 23.91 5.70
C LYS A 390 10.85 24.42 7.13
N ASN A 391 9.61 24.53 7.64
CA ASN A 391 9.35 25.06 8.98
C ASN A 391 9.35 23.99 10.09
N ASN A 392 9.30 22.69 9.76
CA ASN A 392 9.02 21.62 10.72
C ASN A 392 10.00 20.42 10.66
N ILE A 393 10.99 20.41 9.77
CA ILE A 393 11.91 19.26 9.56
C ILE A 393 12.77 18.96 10.78
N GLU A 394 13.19 19.97 11.55
CA GLU A 394 14.18 19.85 12.63
C GLU A 394 13.76 18.90 13.77
N GLU A 395 12.46 18.57 13.90
CA GLU A 395 11.94 17.68 14.95
C GLU A 395 11.66 16.22 14.49
N SER A 396 11.92 15.87 13.23
CA SER A 396 11.44 14.61 12.65
C SER A 396 12.39 13.42 12.84
N ILE A 397 12.09 12.58 13.84
CA ILE A 397 12.83 11.33 14.13
C ILE A 397 12.87 10.39 12.92
N GLU A 398 11.81 10.41 12.09
CA GLU A 398 11.79 9.60 10.88
C GLU A 398 12.94 9.95 9.96
N LEU A 399 13.30 11.22 9.77
CA LEU A 399 14.36 11.62 8.84
C LEU A 399 15.80 11.30 9.31
N ASN A 400 16.00 10.80 10.54
CA ASN A 400 17.29 10.30 11.04
C ASN A 400 17.64 8.93 10.43
N TYR A 401 17.80 8.92 9.10
CA TYR A 401 18.22 7.78 8.32
C TYR A 401 19.67 7.97 7.85
N PRO A 402 20.59 7.00 8.05
CA PRO A 402 21.77 6.94 7.20
C PRO A 402 21.29 6.69 5.77
N ALA A 403 21.72 7.54 4.84
CA ALA A 403 21.60 7.27 3.42
C ALA A 403 22.36 5.97 3.13
N THR A 404 21.67 4.84 2.95
CA THR A 404 22.39 3.65 2.45
C THR A 404 22.87 3.97 1.04
N PRO A 405 24.18 3.99 0.76
CA PRO A 405 24.69 4.35 -0.57
C PRO A 405 24.27 3.32 -1.64
N ASN A 406 23.87 2.12 -1.21
CA ASN A 406 23.75 0.94 -2.07
C ASN A 406 22.32 0.46 -2.31
N SER A 407 21.29 1.28 -2.03
CA SER A 407 19.94 0.97 -2.49
C SER A 407 19.86 1.21 -4.00
N TYR A 408 20.05 0.14 -4.77
CA TYR A 408 19.89 -0.02 -6.22
C TYR A 408 18.52 0.44 -6.79
N ARG A 409 17.64 1.01 -5.95
CA ARG A 409 16.29 1.48 -6.25
C ARG A 409 15.98 2.87 -5.72
N GLU A 410 16.88 3.46 -4.94
CA GLU A 410 16.94 4.91 -4.82
C GLU A 410 17.68 5.36 -6.07
N LEU A 411 16.95 5.76 -7.12
CA LEU A 411 17.54 6.60 -8.16
C LEU A 411 17.93 7.89 -7.44
N LEU A 412 19.10 7.88 -6.80
CA LEU A 412 19.51 9.01 -5.99
C LEU A 412 19.70 10.23 -6.89
N PRO A 413 19.30 11.41 -6.37
CA PRO A 413 19.25 12.65 -7.11
C PRO A 413 20.66 13.11 -7.50
N TRP A 414 20.68 14.06 -8.41
CA TRP A 414 21.82 14.68 -9.08
C TRP A 414 22.86 15.37 -8.17
N HIS A 415 22.78 15.21 -6.85
CA HIS A 415 23.58 15.93 -5.89
C HIS A 415 24.14 15.04 -4.77
N ASP A 416 25.25 15.53 -4.24
CA ASP A 416 26.05 14.94 -3.16
C ASP A 416 25.21 14.38 -2.01
N ALA A 417 25.68 13.29 -1.40
CA ALA A 417 24.90 12.43 -0.51
C ALA A 417 24.29 13.16 0.70
N ASN A 418 24.78 14.36 1.02
CA ASN A 418 24.50 15.15 2.22
C ASN A 418 23.84 16.54 1.97
N THR A 419 23.14 16.76 0.85
CA THR A 419 22.49 18.07 0.62
C THR A 419 21.14 18.23 1.36
N PRO A 420 20.83 19.42 1.94
CA PRO A 420 19.53 19.72 2.57
C PRO A 420 18.30 19.44 1.67
N ARG A 421 18.50 19.52 0.35
CA ARG A 421 17.48 19.21 -0.67
C ARG A 421 16.99 17.75 -0.56
N ARG A 422 17.88 16.80 -0.29
CA ARG A 422 17.53 15.37 -0.19
C ARG A 422 16.60 15.11 0.99
N THR A 423 16.85 15.74 2.14
CA THR A 423 16.01 15.59 3.35
C THR A 423 14.57 16.03 3.10
N ILE A 424 14.39 17.18 2.42
CA ILE A 424 13.06 17.70 2.08
C ILE A 424 12.32 16.74 1.13
N ILE A 425 12.98 16.27 0.05
CA ILE A 425 12.35 15.35 -0.92
C ILE A 425 11.91 14.06 -0.22
N ARG A 426 12.74 13.53 0.69
CA ARG A 426 12.38 12.37 1.51
C ARG A 426 11.15 12.67 2.37
N ALA A 427 11.14 13.79 3.07
CA ALA A 427 10.01 14.19 3.91
C ALA A 427 8.69 14.27 3.13
N VAL A 428 8.72 14.81 1.90
CA VAL A 428 7.56 14.81 1.00
C VAL A 428 7.12 13.39 0.66
N GLY A 429 8.04 12.52 0.25
CA GLY A 429 7.76 11.12 -0.07
C GLY A 429 7.14 10.34 1.11
N PHE A 430 7.68 10.51 2.32
CA PHE A 430 7.17 9.90 3.55
C PHE A 430 5.78 10.40 3.92
N HIS A 431 5.55 11.71 3.83
CA HIS A 431 4.24 12.30 4.14
C HIS A 431 3.15 11.79 3.19
N ILE A 432 3.43 11.74 1.89
CA ILE A 432 2.46 11.25 0.89
C ILE A 432 2.12 9.79 1.13
N LEU A 433 3.12 8.96 1.42
CA LEU A 433 2.90 7.54 1.69
C LEU A 433 2.13 7.30 2.99
N TYR A 434 2.41 8.12 4.01
CA TYR A 434 1.65 8.14 5.25
C TYR A 434 0.19 8.49 4.95
N ASP A 435 -0.08 9.58 4.22
CA ASP A 435 -1.44 9.99 3.85
C ASP A 435 -2.16 8.91 3.03
N ALA A 436 -1.48 8.33 2.05
CA ALA A 436 -2.03 7.24 1.25
C ALA A 436 -2.39 6.02 2.12
N THR A 437 -1.55 5.67 3.09
CA THR A 437 -1.82 4.55 3.99
C THR A 437 -3.00 4.86 4.91
N PHE A 438 -3.00 6.02 5.57
CA PHE A 438 -4.01 6.41 6.57
C PHE A 438 -5.40 6.74 6.01
N GLN A 439 -5.52 6.96 4.70
CA GLN A 439 -6.83 7.10 4.05
C GLN A 439 -7.39 5.77 3.49
N SER A 440 -6.65 4.66 3.62
CA SER A 440 -7.08 3.37 3.09
C SER A 440 -8.30 2.84 3.85
N SER A 441 -9.31 2.37 3.13
CA SER A 441 -10.40 1.61 3.72
C SER A 441 -9.94 0.22 4.15
N ILE A 442 -10.58 -0.33 5.17
CA ILE A 442 -10.26 -1.64 5.72
C ILE A 442 -11.17 -2.69 5.10
N SER A 443 -10.58 -3.78 4.60
CA SER A 443 -11.36 -4.91 4.14
C SER A 443 -11.85 -5.75 5.33
N VAL A 444 -12.98 -6.42 5.14
CA VAL A 444 -13.51 -7.36 6.14
C VAL A 444 -12.51 -8.50 6.37
N THR A 445 -11.82 -8.93 5.31
CA THR A 445 -10.80 -9.99 5.37
C THR A 445 -9.63 -9.60 6.26
N SER A 446 -9.19 -8.34 6.23
CA SER A 446 -8.15 -7.83 7.13
C SER A 446 -8.57 -7.88 8.59
N LEU A 447 -9.82 -7.50 8.90
CA LEU A 447 -10.35 -7.48 10.27
C LEU A 447 -10.57 -8.90 10.83
N ILE A 448 -11.16 -9.82 10.05
CA ILE A 448 -11.30 -11.21 10.50
C ILE A 448 -9.91 -11.84 10.72
N SER A 449 -8.97 -11.61 9.79
CA SER A 449 -7.61 -12.16 9.91
C SER A 449 -6.87 -11.62 11.13
N SER A 450 -7.08 -10.34 11.50
CA SER A 450 -6.47 -9.78 12.69
C SER A 450 -7.04 -10.38 13.97
N ILE A 451 -8.36 -10.55 14.05
CA ILE A 451 -9.01 -11.16 15.22
C ILE A 451 -8.52 -12.59 15.43
N LEU A 452 -8.47 -13.39 14.35
CA LEU A 452 -8.00 -14.78 14.42
C LEU A 452 -6.54 -14.85 14.88
N LEU A 453 -5.64 -14.00 14.38
CA LEU A 453 -4.22 -14.06 14.74
C LEU A 453 -3.90 -13.44 16.11
N CYS A 454 -4.57 -12.34 16.47
CA CYS A 454 -4.20 -11.54 17.62
C CYS A 454 -5.01 -11.86 18.90
N GLN A 455 -6.19 -12.47 18.77
CA GLN A 455 -7.07 -12.79 19.91
C GLN A 455 -7.50 -14.27 19.95
N TYR A 456 -7.85 -14.88 18.81
CA TYR A 456 -8.40 -16.24 18.76
C TYR A 456 -7.48 -17.24 18.04
N ARG A 457 -6.18 -17.20 18.35
CA ARG A 457 -5.17 -18.04 17.69
C ARG A 457 -5.41 -19.53 17.90
N ASN A 458 -5.98 -19.90 19.04
CA ASN A 458 -6.34 -21.27 19.42
C ASN A 458 -7.77 -21.68 19.00
N GLY A 459 -8.47 -20.80 18.27
CA GLY A 459 -9.85 -20.98 17.84
C GLY A 459 -10.88 -20.34 18.76
N ALA A 460 -12.08 -20.13 18.23
CA ALA A 460 -13.22 -19.52 18.93
C ALA A 460 -14.55 -19.98 18.34
N LYS A 461 -15.65 -19.74 19.05
CA LYS A 461 -16.99 -19.84 18.47
C LYS A 461 -17.25 -18.68 17.52
N LEU A 462 -18.12 -18.91 16.55
CA LEU A 462 -18.51 -17.90 15.58
C LEU A 462 -19.30 -16.74 16.24
N SER A 463 -20.04 -17.02 17.32
CA SER A 463 -20.65 -16.00 18.19
C SER A 463 -19.61 -15.01 18.73
N ASP A 464 -18.56 -15.53 19.35
CA ASP A 464 -17.54 -14.74 20.05
C ASP A 464 -16.71 -13.94 19.02
N LEU A 465 -16.48 -14.53 17.85
CA LEU A 465 -15.86 -13.84 16.72
C LEU A 465 -16.73 -12.69 16.21
N GLY A 466 -18.05 -12.89 16.11
CA GLY A 466 -18.99 -11.86 15.67
C GLY A 466 -19.07 -10.69 16.64
N GLU A 467 -19.12 -10.96 17.94
CA GLU A 467 -19.09 -9.93 19.00
C GLU A 467 -17.79 -9.12 18.93
N THR A 468 -16.64 -9.79 18.92
CA THR A 468 -15.33 -9.11 18.81
C THR A 468 -15.18 -8.33 17.51
N PHE A 469 -15.74 -8.85 16.41
CA PHE A 469 -15.75 -8.15 15.13
C PHE A 469 -16.49 -6.83 15.22
N LEU A 470 -17.68 -6.82 15.83
CA LEU A 470 -18.48 -5.60 16.02
C LEU A 470 -17.78 -4.59 16.93
N GLU A 471 -17.22 -5.04 18.04
CA GLU A 471 -16.48 -4.19 18.97
C GLU A 471 -15.30 -3.49 18.28
N LEU A 472 -14.48 -4.25 17.54
CA LEU A 472 -13.36 -3.69 16.80
C LEU A 472 -13.79 -2.84 15.61
N ALA A 473 -14.87 -3.22 14.90
CA ALA A 473 -15.41 -2.42 13.82
C ALA A 473 -15.92 -1.06 14.33
N SER A 474 -16.56 -1.04 15.50
CA SER A 474 -16.93 0.19 16.19
C SER A 474 -15.71 1.01 16.61
N ASP A 475 -14.65 0.39 17.16
CA ASP A 475 -13.42 1.09 17.54
C ASP A 475 -12.75 1.74 16.30
N ILE A 476 -12.62 0.99 15.21
CA ILE A 476 -12.03 1.45 13.93
C ILE A 476 -12.84 2.61 13.34
N THR A 477 -14.17 2.51 13.32
CA THR A 477 -15.04 3.59 12.82
C THR A 477 -15.06 4.81 13.72
N ASN A 478 -14.98 4.63 15.04
CA ASN A 478 -14.83 5.73 16.00
C ASN A 478 -13.48 6.45 15.85
N LYS A 479 -12.42 5.71 15.52
CA LYS A 479 -11.12 6.26 15.14
C LYS A 479 -11.16 7.00 13.81
N GLY A 480 -12.22 6.82 13.01
CA GLY A 480 -12.45 7.48 11.74
C GLY A 480 -11.88 6.77 10.53
N PHE A 481 -11.77 5.44 10.61
CA PHE A 481 -11.49 4.60 9.46
C PHE A 481 -12.77 3.96 8.99
N ASP A 482 -12.83 3.71 7.69
CA ASP A 482 -13.98 3.05 7.08
C ASP A 482 -13.68 1.56 6.86
N ILE A 483 -14.69 0.73 7.06
CA ILE A 483 -14.65 -0.71 6.79
C ILE A 483 -15.61 -0.99 5.63
N VAL A 484 -15.12 -1.67 4.59
CA VAL A 484 -15.90 -1.96 3.39
C VAL A 484 -17.09 -2.87 3.73
N GLY A 485 -18.30 -2.41 3.44
CA GLY A 485 -19.54 -3.18 3.66
C GLY A 485 -20.05 -3.19 5.11
N TYR A 486 -19.41 -2.45 6.02
CA TYR A 486 -19.88 -2.29 7.40
C TYR A 486 -20.56 -0.94 7.59
N GLU A 487 -21.79 -0.96 8.12
CA GLU A 487 -22.55 0.23 8.49
C GLU A 487 -22.87 0.21 9.99
N PRO A 488 -22.44 1.23 10.77
CA PRO A 488 -22.90 1.42 12.14
C PRO A 488 -24.43 1.49 12.17
N ASP A 489 -25.02 0.98 13.23
CA ASP A 489 -26.46 1.05 13.51
C ASP A 489 -27.37 0.12 12.67
N ILE A 490 -26.82 -0.70 11.77
CA ILE A 490 -27.54 -1.82 11.14
C ILE A 490 -27.36 -3.09 11.99
N ASP A 491 -28.45 -3.85 12.18
CA ASP A 491 -28.40 -5.15 12.86
C ASP A 491 -27.34 -6.06 12.22
N PHE A 492 -26.41 -6.54 13.06
CA PHE A 492 -25.32 -7.36 12.60
C PHE A 492 -25.83 -8.66 11.99
N SER A 493 -25.47 -8.87 10.73
CA SER A 493 -25.67 -10.15 10.06
C SER A 493 -24.33 -10.86 9.85
N TYR A 494 -24.34 -12.18 10.08
CA TYR A 494 -23.23 -13.07 9.73
C TYR A 494 -22.89 -13.07 8.23
N THR A 495 -23.70 -12.43 7.37
CA THR A 495 -23.40 -12.21 5.95
C THR A 495 -22.04 -11.55 5.73
N LEU A 496 -21.65 -10.56 6.56
CA LEU A 496 -20.36 -9.88 6.38
C LEU A 496 -19.18 -10.82 6.70
N LEU A 497 -19.31 -11.59 7.79
CA LEU A 497 -18.32 -12.61 8.14
C LEU A 497 -18.22 -13.69 7.07
N LYS A 498 -19.36 -14.13 6.49
CA LYS A 498 -19.39 -15.05 5.36
C LYS A 498 -18.57 -14.52 4.19
N GLU A 499 -18.78 -13.27 3.78
CA GLU A 499 -18.01 -12.67 2.67
C GLU A 499 -16.51 -12.68 2.96
N GLY A 500 -16.10 -12.31 4.18
CA GLY A 500 -14.70 -12.39 4.57
C GLY A 500 -14.15 -13.82 4.54
N PHE A 501 -14.90 -14.80 5.05
CA PHE A 501 -14.51 -16.22 5.06
C PHE A 501 -14.42 -16.85 3.66
N GLN A 502 -15.21 -16.39 2.68
CA GLN A 502 -15.07 -16.83 1.29
C GLN A 502 -13.66 -16.56 0.75
N HIS A 503 -13.03 -15.46 1.18
CA HIS A 503 -11.71 -15.08 0.71
C HIS A 503 -10.56 -15.72 1.50
N ILE A 504 -10.76 -16.04 2.79
CA ILE A 504 -9.75 -16.67 3.66
C ILE A 504 -9.99 -18.16 3.96
N GLY A 505 -10.98 -18.79 3.31
CA GLY A 505 -11.40 -20.18 3.58
C GLY A 505 -10.32 -21.24 3.42
N LYS A 506 -9.26 -20.93 2.66
CA LYS A 506 -8.08 -21.79 2.54
C LYS A 506 -7.25 -21.84 3.82
N CYS A 507 -7.39 -20.85 4.71
CA CYS A 507 -6.61 -20.71 5.94
C CYS A 507 -7.35 -21.14 7.21
N VAL A 508 -8.67 -21.25 7.16
CA VAL A 508 -9.50 -21.55 8.34
C VAL A 508 -10.24 -22.87 8.22
N ASN A 509 -10.43 -23.55 9.35
CA ASN A 509 -11.36 -24.66 9.50
C ASN A 509 -12.60 -24.13 10.23
N ILE A 510 -13.77 -24.40 9.66
CA ILE A 510 -15.05 -24.14 10.32
C ILE A 510 -15.72 -25.49 10.53
N THR A 511 -15.99 -25.83 11.79
CA THR A 511 -16.63 -27.10 12.18
C THR A 511 -17.86 -26.83 13.02
N GLY A 512 -18.95 -27.52 12.71
CA GLY A 512 -20.21 -27.43 13.43
C GLY A 512 -21.07 -28.64 13.10
N ASP A 513 -22.03 -28.94 13.96
CA ASP A 513 -23.02 -29.97 13.67
C ASP A 513 -24.12 -29.35 12.80
N SER A 514 -24.57 -30.07 11.77
CA SER A 514 -25.57 -29.56 10.81
C SER A 514 -26.90 -29.15 11.45
N ASP A 515 -27.16 -29.63 12.66
CA ASP A 515 -28.41 -29.43 13.39
C ASP A 515 -28.27 -28.31 14.45
N THR A 516 -27.11 -27.67 14.54
CA THR A 516 -26.82 -26.57 15.48
C THR A 516 -26.90 -25.21 14.81
N ASP A 517 -27.25 -24.18 15.59
CA ASP A 517 -27.19 -22.78 15.14
C ASP A 517 -25.78 -22.42 14.66
N ILE A 518 -25.68 -21.70 13.54
CA ILE A 518 -24.44 -21.20 12.93
C ILE A 518 -23.58 -20.47 13.97
N ALA A 519 -24.20 -19.78 14.92
CA ALA A 519 -23.50 -19.09 16.02
C ALA A 519 -22.57 -20.01 16.85
N ASN A 520 -22.90 -21.31 16.96
CA ASN A 520 -22.13 -22.28 17.75
C ASN A 520 -20.98 -22.95 16.98
N TYR A 521 -20.74 -22.57 15.73
CA TYR A 521 -19.71 -23.19 14.92
C TYR A 521 -18.32 -22.79 15.42
N ASN A 522 -17.41 -23.74 15.49
CA ASN A 522 -16.03 -23.50 15.88
C ASN A 522 -15.22 -23.06 14.66
N VAL A 523 -14.48 -21.97 14.82
CA VAL A 523 -13.55 -21.44 13.82
C VAL A 523 -12.14 -21.59 14.37
N SER A 524 -11.25 -22.23 13.62
CA SER A 524 -9.83 -22.35 13.97
C SER A 524 -8.92 -22.13 12.76
N ILE A 525 -7.69 -21.69 13.00
CA ILE A 525 -6.68 -21.54 11.96
C ILE A 525 -6.15 -22.92 11.59
N LYS A 526 -5.97 -23.21 10.30
CA LYS A 526 -5.30 -24.44 9.87
C LYS A 526 -3.85 -24.42 10.32
N GLU A 527 -3.39 -25.51 10.92
CA GLU A 527 -2.01 -25.71 11.39
C GLU A 527 -1.02 -25.86 10.22
N SER A 528 -0.84 -24.79 9.46
CA SER A 528 0.11 -24.72 8.35
C SER A 528 0.72 -23.33 8.29
N GLN A 529 2.03 -23.25 8.09
CA GLN A 529 2.73 -21.96 7.99
C GLN A 529 2.13 -21.05 6.91
N ALA A 530 1.71 -21.64 5.78
CA ALA A 530 1.06 -20.91 4.70
C ALA A 530 -0.25 -20.21 5.16
N ALA A 531 -1.07 -20.87 5.97
CA ALA A 531 -2.29 -20.27 6.51
C ALA A 531 -1.99 -19.06 7.40
N TYR A 532 -1.00 -19.18 8.30
CA TYR A 532 -0.59 -18.07 9.16
C TYR A 532 -0.01 -16.89 8.37
N ILE A 533 0.82 -17.15 7.37
CA ILE A 533 1.39 -16.10 6.51
C ILE A 533 0.30 -15.40 5.68
N GLU A 534 -0.69 -16.14 5.18
CA GLU A 534 -1.81 -15.57 4.40
C GLU A 534 -2.74 -14.72 5.26
N LEU A 535 -3.10 -15.20 6.46
CA LEU A 535 -3.82 -14.38 7.44
C LEU A 535 -3.00 -13.16 7.85
N ALA A 536 -1.68 -13.28 8.02
CA ALA A 536 -0.82 -12.15 8.38
C ALA A 536 -0.74 -11.11 7.27
N TYR A 537 -0.68 -11.52 6.00
CA TYR A 537 -0.78 -10.62 4.85
C TYR A 537 -2.07 -9.79 4.92
N ASN A 538 -3.21 -10.43 5.17
CA ASN A 538 -4.50 -9.73 5.27
C ASN A 538 -4.56 -8.83 6.51
N LYS A 539 -4.17 -9.33 7.70
CA LYS A 539 -4.06 -8.55 8.95
C LYS A 539 -3.23 -7.28 8.75
N ASN A 540 -2.16 -7.35 7.97
CA ASN A 540 -1.26 -6.21 7.80
C ASN A 540 -1.94 -4.99 7.12
N GLY A 541 -3.13 -5.15 6.55
CA GLY A 541 -3.99 -4.04 6.14
C GLY A 541 -4.40 -3.10 7.27
N ILE A 542 -4.49 -3.57 8.53
CA ILE A 542 -4.89 -2.74 9.69
C ILE A 542 -3.72 -2.23 10.54
N VAL A 543 -2.47 -2.63 10.26
CA VAL A 543 -1.31 -2.30 11.12
C VAL A 543 -1.18 -0.81 11.36
N HIS A 544 -1.39 0.02 10.32
CA HIS A 544 -1.26 1.48 10.42
C HIS A 544 -2.24 2.13 11.41
N ILE A 545 -3.41 1.51 11.65
CA ILE A 545 -4.41 1.99 12.62
C ILE A 545 -3.89 1.80 14.05
N PHE A 546 -3.33 0.63 14.33
CA PHE A 546 -3.01 0.19 15.68
C PHE A 546 -1.51 0.22 16.00
N MET A 547 -0.62 0.67 15.11
CA MET A 547 0.83 0.53 15.31
C MET A 547 1.36 1.26 16.57
N ILE A 548 0.82 2.45 16.90
CA ILE A 548 1.23 3.18 18.12
C ILE A 548 0.64 2.51 19.37
N GLU A 549 -0.63 2.12 19.31
CA GLU A 549 -1.29 1.36 20.38
C GLU A 549 -0.61 0.02 20.63
N SER A 550 -0.14 -0.64 19.57
CA SER A 550 0.60 -1.90 19.64
C SER A 550 1.97 -1.72 20.27
N ALA A 551 2.70 -0.65 19.92
CA ALA A 551 3.97 -0.33 20.58
C ALA A 551 3.77 -0.01 22.07
N LEU A 552 2.72 0.73 22.41
CA LEU A 552 2.34 1.02 23.79
C LEU A 552 1.90 -0.24 24.54
N ALA A 553 1.10 -1.11 23.93
CA ALA A 553 0.65 -2.36 24.52
C ALA A 553 1.83 -3.30 24.80
N LEU A 554 2.75 -3.47 23.85
CA LEU A 554 3.98 -4.25 24.06
C LEU A 554 4.82 -3.66 25.20
N ALA A 555 5.00 -2.34 25.23
CA ALA A 555 5.71 -1.66 26.30
C ALA A 555 5.01 -1.88 27.66
N TYR A 556 3.69 -1.76 27.71
CA TYR A 556 2.89 -1.93 28.92
C TYR A 556 2.96 -3.34 29.48
N VAL A 557 2.68 -4.36 28.67
CA VAL A 557 2.65 -5.78 29.10
C VAL A 557 4.05 -6.29 29.47
N SER A 558 5.11 -5.79 28.82
CA SER A 558 6.48 -6.15 29.18
C SER A 558 6.99 -5.47 30.46
N SER A 559 6.38 -4.35 30.86
CA SER A 559 6.84 -3.56 32.00
C SER A 559 6.36 -4.14 33.35
N PRO A 560 7.13 -3.97 34.44
CA PRO A 560 6.65 -4.28 35.78
C PRO A 560 5.36 -3.53 36.15
N LEU A 561 4.56 -4.13 37.03
CA LEU A 561 3.37 -3.47 37.58
C LEU A 561 3.78 -2.16 38.29
N GLY A 562 3.08 -1.07 37.97
CA GLY A 562 3.34 0.25 38.54
C GLY A 562 4.43 1.07 37.84
N SER A 563 4.93 0.65 36.67
CA SER A 563 5.84 1.45 35.85
C SER A 563 5.25 2.82 35.49
N SER A 564 6.11 3.84 35.48
CA SER A 564 5.67 5.21 35.20
C SER A 564 5.25 5.37 33.73
N LYS A 565 4.34 6.32 33.46
CA LYS A 565 3.95 6.71 32.09
C LYS A 565 5.16 7.00 31.21
N ASN A 566 6.16 7.71 31.75
CA ASN A 566 7.33 8.11 30.98
C ASN A 566 8.17 6.89 30.56
N ASP A 567 8.30 5.88 31.41
CA ASP A 567 9.04 4.66 31.09
C ASP A 567 8.35 3.87 29.98
N ILE A 568 7.03 3.70 30.07
CA ILE A 568 6.23 3.01 29.05
C ILE A 568 6.33 3.74 27.70
N VAL A 569 6.20 5.07 27.71
CA VAL A 569 6.36 5.90 26.51
C VAL A 569 7.77 5.78 25.93
N ASN A 570 8.81 5.79 26.76
CA ASN A 570 10.20 5.62 26.31
C ASN A 570 10.42 4.26 25.66
N ILE A 571 9.91 3.19 26.25
CA ILE A 571 9.99 1.83 25.69
C ILE A 571 9.23 1.78 24.35
N ALA A 572 8.02 2.34 24.27
CA ALA A 572 7.24 2.38 23.04
C ALA A 572 7.97 3.15 21.92
N LEU A 573 8.67 4.24 22.25
CA LEU A 573 9.51 4.98 21.29
C LEU A 573 10.69 4.14 20.78
N ILE A 574 11.31 3.33 21.63
CA ILE A 574 12.36 2.38 21.22
C ILE A 574 11.77 1.31 20.29
N ILE A 575 10.57 0.80 20.57
CA ILE A 575 9.87 -0.13 19.68
C ILE A 575 9.61 0.51 18.30
N CYS A 576 9.07 1.72 18.27
CA CYS A 576 8.83 2.46 17.02
C CYS A 576 10.12 2.66 16.21
N SER A 577 11.21 3.03 16.89
CA SER A 577 12.55 3.17 16.28
C SER A 577 13.10 1.84 15.78
N THR A 578 12.84 0.74 16.48
CA THR A 578 13.28 -0.61 16.07
C THR A 578 12.53 -1.06 14.82
N LEU A 579 11.22 -0.79 14.74
CA LEU A 579 10.36 -1.20 13.63
C LEU A 579 10.28 -0.16 12.50
N ARG A 580 11.24 0.77 12.40
CA ARG A 580 11.25 1.85 11.40
C ARG A 580 11.25 1.41 9.93
N PHE A 581 11.61 0.15 9.65
CA PHE A 581 11.56 -0.45 8.31
C PHE A 581 10.27 -1.24 8.04
N GLU A 582 9.43 -1.40 9.06
CA GLU A 582 8.17 -2.14 9.00
C GLU A 582 6.96 -1.22 8.80
N ALA A 583 6.96 -0.05 9.44
CA ALA A 583 5.88 0.92 9.39
C ALA A 583 6.39 2.38 9.48
N ILE A 584 5.57 3.32 9.01
CA ILE A 584 5.78 4.77 9.13
C ILE A 584 4.89 5.24 10.29
N PHE A 585 5.51 5.53 11.44
CA PHE A 585 4.79 5.74 12.70
C PHE A 585 4.20 7.16 12.83
N CYS A 586 4.83 8.13 12.18
CA CYS A 586 4.54 9.54 12.33
C CYS A 586 4.59 10.23 10.97
N LYS A 587 3.99 11.40 10.81
CA LYS A 587 4.34 12.23 9.66
C LYS A 587 5.69 12.89 9.89
N PRO A 588 6.46 13.21 8.84
CA PRO A 588 7.69 14.00 8.97
C PRO A 588 7.47 15.41 9.53
N CYS A 589 6.23 15.92 9.54
CA CYS A 589 5.88 17.21 10.16
C CYS A 589 5.32 17.08 11.59
N GLU A 590 5.35 15.89 12.18
CA GLU A 590 4.81 15.59 13.51
C GLU A 590 5.91 15.10 14.45
N ASN A 591 5.72 15.35 15.74
CA ASN A 591 6.59 14.84 16.80
C ASN A 591 6.07 13.48 17.29
N LEU A 592 6.86 12.42 17.08
CA LEU A 592 6.48 11.06 17.45
C LEU A 592 6.25 10.91 18.96
N ARG A 593 7.07 11.52 19.82
CA ARG A 593 6.89 11.46 21.28
C ARG A 593 5.54 12.04 21.69
N LYS A 594 5.20 13.24 21.23
CA LYS A 594 3.91 13.86 21.53
C LYS A 594 2.73 13.00 21.07
N LYS A 595 2.87 12.33 19.92
CA LYS A 595 1.86 11.43 19.38
C LYS A 595 1.69 10.16 20.23
N VAL A 596 2.80 9.56 20.66
CA VAL A 596 2.80 8.40 21.57
C VAL A 596 2.21 8.77 22.92
N GLU A 597 2.59 9.92 23.50
CA GLU A 597 2.05 10.41 24.77
C GLU A 597 0.54 10.66 24.70
N LYS A 598 0.07 11.31 23.63
CA LYS A 598 -1.37 11.50 23.39
C LYS A 598 -2.10 10.16 23.27
N THR A 599 -1.52 9.21 22.55
CA THR A 599 -2.12 7.88 22.38
C THR A 599 -2.14 7.11 23.70
N TYR A 600 -1.10 7.24 24.53
CA TYR A 600 -1.06 6.67 25.87
C TYR A 600 -2.22 7.17 26.73
N ASP A 601 -2.49 8.48 26.70
CA ASP A 601 -3.57 9.06 27.50
C ASP A 601 -4.95 8.57 27.06
N GLN A 602 -5.14 8.38 25.76
CA GLN A 602 -6.41 7.92 25.17
C GLN A 602 -6.62 6.40 25.29
N PHE A 603 -5.53 5.63 25.22
CA PHE A 603 -5.52 4.19 25.28
C PHE A 603 -5.30 3.77 26.73
N ILE A 604 -4.06 3.67 27.20
CA ILE A 604 -3.73 3.14 28.53
C ILE A 604 -4.34 3.92 29.71
N ALA A 605 -4.32 5.26 29.71
CA ALA A 605 -4.69 6.05 30.90
C ALA A 605 -6.19 6.20 31.14
N THR A 606 -7.01 6.12 30.08
CA THR A 606 -8.47 6.14 30.20
C THR A 606 -9.02 4.78 30.64
N GLU A 607 -8.17 3.74 30.65
CA GLU A 607 -8.60 2.37 30.51
C GLU A 607 -8.34 1.47 31.76
N SER A 608 -8.06 2.03 32.94
CA SER A 608 -7.45 1.26 34.04
C SER A 608 -8.34 0.30 34.86
N GLU A 609 -9.61 0.02 34.52
CA GLU A 609 -10.46 -0.89 35.33
C GLU A 609 -11.42 -1.84 34.56
N ASP A 610 -11.46 -1.87 33.22
CA ASP A 610 -12.43 -2.70 32.45
C ASP A 610 -11.83 -4.03 31.93
N TYR A 611 -12.62 -5.10 31.93
CA TYR A 611 -12.23 -6.42 31.41
C TYR A 611 -12.01 -6.41 29.89
N PHE A 612 -12.85 -5.68 29.14
CA PHE A 612 -12.75 -5.55 27.68
C PHE A 612 -11.41 -4.91 27.26
N ILE A 613 -10.91 -3.99 28.06
CA ILE A 613 -9.67 -3.27 27.81
C ILE A 613 -8.47 -4.22 27.86
N SER A 614 -8.43 -5.13 28.82
CA SER A 614 -7.33 -6.08 28.94
C SER A 614 -7.18 -6.93 27.67
N LYS A 615 -8.30 -7.34 27.05
CA LYS A 615 -8.32 -8.01 25.75
C LYS A 615 -7.78 -7.13 24.63
N LYS A 616 -8.17 -5.85 24.58
CA LYS A 616 -7.69 -4.90 23.57
C LYS A 616 -6.18 -4.67 23.66
N VAL A 617 -5.63 -4.56 24.88
CA VAL A 617 -4.17 -4.46 25.09
C VAL A 617 -3.45 -5.69 24.56
N ILE A 618 -3.92 -6.90 24.89
CA ILE A 618 -3.33 -8.14 24.38
C ILE A 618 -3.43 -8.21 22.85
N TYR A 619 -4.61 -7.95 22.29
CA TYR A 619 -4.86 -7.89 20.85
C TYR A 619 -3.88 -6.93 20.15
N CYS A 620 -3.77 -5.68 20.64
CA CYS A 620 -2.86 -4.69 20.12
C CYS A 620 -1.40 -5.14 20.24
N SER A 621 -0.99 -5.76 21.35
CA SER A 621 0.39 -6.25 21.51
C SER A 621 0.78 -7.24 20.40
N ASN A 622 -0.15 -8.10 20.00
CA ASN A 622 0.06 -9.14 18.99
C ASN A 622 0.11 -8.61 17.55
N ILE A 623 -0.22 -7.33 17.31
CA ILE A 623 -0.15 -6.74 15.97
C ILE A 623 1.30 -6.57 15.50
N LEU A 624 2.17 -5.99 16.33
CA LEU A 624 3.59 -5.75 16.01
C LEU A 624 4.54 -6.84 16.53
N ARG A 625 4.11 -7.68 17.47
CA ARG A 625 4.91 -8.79 18.02
C ARG A 625 5.60 -9.66 16.96
N PRO A 626 4.94 -10.08 15.86
CA PRO A 626 5.60 -10.91 14.85
C PRO A 626 6.86 -10.27 14.24
N PHE A 627 6.85 -8.94 14.02
CA PHE A 627 7.98 -8.25 13.42
C PHE A 627 9.19 -8.20 14.37
N LEU A 628 8.95 -7.97 15.66
CA LEU A 628 9.99 -8.04 16.70
C LEU A 628 10.52 -9.47 16.86
N GLN A 629 9.63 -10.47 16.82
CA GLN A 629 10.04 -11.86 16.81
C GLN A 629 10.93 -12.19 15.60
N THR A 630 10.58 -11.71 14.40
CA THR A 630 11.44 -11.87 13.22
C THR A 630 12.84 -11.29 13.44
N LEU A 631 12.94 -10.10 14.03
CA LEU A 631 14.23 -9.49 14.35
C LEU A 631 15.03 -10.33 15.36
N TYR A 632 14.37 -10.81 16.41
CA TYR A 632 14.98 -11.67 17.43
C TYR A 632 15.54 -12.96 16.83
N ILE A 633 14.75 -13.69 16.04
CA ILE A 633 15.18 -14.96 15.44
C ILE A 633 16.36 -14.77 14.45
N VAL A 634 16.37 -13.66 13.69
CA VAL A 634 17.47 -13.34 12.77
C VAL A 634 18.74 -13.04 13.55
N LEU A 635 18.65 -12.23 14.61
CA LEU A 635 19.80 -11.89 15.45
C LEU A 635 20.36 -13.14 16.15
N LYS A 636 19.49 -14.00 16.71
CA LYS A 636 19.90 -15.27 17.34
C LYS A 636 20.57 -16.22 16.35
N ALA A 637 20.07 -16.31 15.11
CA ALA A 637 20.70 -17.13 14.09
C ALA A 637 22.07 -16.61 13.66
N LEU A 638 22.27 -15.28 13.64
CA LEU A 638 23.59 -14.69 13.37
C LEU A 638 24.61 -15.00 14.48
N TYR A 639 24.15 -15.22 15.72
CA TYR A 639 25.00 -15.72 16.82
C TYR A 639 25.27 -17.24 16.70
N SER A 640 24.27 -18.05 16.35
CA SER A 640 24.38 -19.52 16.37
C SER A 640 25.03 -20.12 15.13
N SER A 641 24.99 -19.43 13.99
CA SER A 641 25.42 -19.95 12.69
C SER A 641 26.40 -18.99 12.01
N ASN A 642 27.56 -19.52 11.62
CA ASN A 642 28.53 -18.77 10.82
C ASN A 642 28.05 -18.71 9.36
N TYR A 643 27.19 -17.74 9.02
CA TYR A 643 26.72 -17.46 7.65
C TYR A 643 27.80 -16.77 6.77
N THR A 644 29.08 -16.95 7.10
CA THR A 644 30.24 -16.24 6.53
C THR A 644 30.45 -16.48 5.04
N ALA A 645 29.99 -17.60 4.50
CA ALA A 645 30.09 -17.93 3.08
C ALA A 645 29.01 -17.27 2.20
N ILE A 646 27.99 -16.65 2.79
CA ILE A 646 26.87 -16.06 2.06
C ILE A 646 27.20 -14.64 1.62
N LYS A 647 27.01 -14.36 0.31
CA LYS A 647 27.34 -13.06 -0.30
C LYS A 647 26.11 -12.22 -0.70
N SER A 648 24.88 -12.69 -0.44
CA SER A 648 23.67 -11.95 -0.81
C SER A 648 22.50 -12.20 0.14
N ASP A 649 21.69 -11.17 0.36
CA ASP A 649 20.49 -11.20 1.22
C ASP A 649 19.52 -12.29 0.80
N THR A 650 19.33 -12.48 -0.51
CA THR A 650 18.43 -13.50 -1.04
C THR A 650 18.90 -14.92 -0.70
N LEU A 651 20.21 -15.16 -0.73
CA LEU A 651 20.76 -16.46 -0.33
C LEU A 651 20.67 -16.66 1.19
N PHE A 652 20.90 -15.61 1.97
CA PHE A 652 20.74 -15.64 3.43
C PHE A 652 19.32 -16.00 3.80
N ILE A 653 18.33 -15.24 3.32
CA ILE A 653 16.90 -15.46 3.61
C ILE A 653 16.47 -16.88 3.26
N ARG A 654 16.89 -17.37 2.08
CA ARG A 654 16.54 -18.72 1.64
C ARG A 654 17.11 -19.79 2.57
N LYS A 655 18.38 -19.66 2.97
CA LYS A 655 19.01 -20.62 3.89
C LYS A 655 18.40 -20.52 5.29
N PHE A 656 18.15 -19.32 5.77
CA PHE A 656 17.52 -19.08 7.06
C PHE A 656 16.12 -19.73 7.13
N LEU A 657 15.29 -19.57 6.10
CA LEU A 657 13.95 -20.15 6.05
C LEU A 657 13.94 -21.67 5.77
N SER A 658 15.06 -22.27 5.31
CA SER A 658 15.19 -23.73 5.24
C SER A 658 15.66 -24.35 6.55
N ASP A 659 16.44 -23.60 7.32
CA ASP A 659 17.11 -24.06 8.54
C ASP A 659 16.33 -23.61 9.79
N VAL A 660 14.99 -23.67 9.74
CA VAL A 660 14.12 -23.28 10.87
C VAL A 660 14.16 -24.38 11.94
N SER A 661 15.24 -24.42 12.69
CA SER A 661 15.40 -25.24 13.88
C SER A 661 16.10 -24.44 14.97
N GLY A 662 15.44 -24.32 16.12
CA GLY A 662 15.98 -23.60 17.26
C GLY A 662 15.02 -23.62 18.44
N GLU A 663 15.56 -23.85 19.63
CA GLU A 663 14.83 -23.61 20.87
C GLU A 663 14.82 -22.10 21.16
N TYR A 664 13.64 -21.56 21.35
CA TYR A 664 13.42 -20.15 21.69
C TYR A 664 12.87 -20.05 23.10
N GLN A 665 13.17 -18.95 23.79
CA GLN A 665 12.76 -18.73 25.17
C GLN A 665 11.24 -18.55 25.32
N PHE A 666 10.56 -18.22 24.24
CA PHE A 666 9.12 -17.96 24.18
C PHE A 666 8.55 -18.50 22.85
N ASN A 667 7.22 -18.64 22.80
CA ASN A 667 6.51 -19.14 21.63
C ASN A 667 6.66 -18.17 20.44
N ILE A 668 7.19 -18.67 19.31
CA ILE A 668 7.35 -17.89 18.09
C ILE A 668 6.14 -18.08 17.19
N PHE A 669 5.54 -16.97 16.78
CA PHE A 669 4.42 -17.00 15.85
C PHE A 669 4.89 -17.42 14.46
N GLN A 670 4.12 -18.29 13.81
CA GLN A 670 4.48 -18.90 12.53
C GLN A 670 4.67 -17.86 11.42
N GLU A 671 3.89 -16.79 11.46
CA GLU A 671 3.98 -15.65 10.54
C GLU A 671 5.28 -14.83 10.70
N SER A 672 6.03 -14.99 11.79
CA SER A 672 7.33 -14.33 12.02
C SER A 672 8.42 -14.86 11.08
N PHE A 673 8.23 -16.04 10.49
CA PHE A 673 9.15 -16.63 9.50
C PHE A 673 8.73 -16.22 8.09
N ASN A 674 9.02 -14.97 7.71
CA ASN A 674 8.70 -14.43 6.39
C ASN A 674 9.86 -13.61 5.80
N SER A 675 10.06 -13.70 4.49
CA SER A 675 11.19 -13.06 3.80
C SER A 675 11.19 -11.53 3.85
N ASP A 676 10.01 -10.89 3.87
CA ASP A 676 9.91 -9.43 3.88
C ASP A 676 10.44 -8.84 5.20
N SER A 677 9.96 -9.40 6.32
CA SER A 677 10.34 -8.96 7.65
C SER A 677 11.80 -9.30 7.94
N ILE A 678 12.30 -10.46 7.49
CA ILE A 678 13.75 -10.79 7.59
C ILE A 678 14.59 -9.76 6.83
N ASN A 679 14.17 -9.38 5.62
CA ASN A 679 14.88 -8.38 4.83
C ASN A 679 14.89 -7.00 5.51
N ASN A 680 13.81 -6.62 6.20
CA ASN A 680 13.77 -5.37 6.98
C ASN A 680 14.61 -5.46 8.25
N SER A 681 14.63 -6.61 8.94
CA SER A 681 15.55 -6.87 10.06
C SER A 681 17.01 -6.71 9.63
N LEU A 682 17.40 -7.28 8.48
CA LEU A 682 18.76 -7.09 7.94
C LEU A 682 19.09 -5.61 7.64
N LYS A 683 18.12 -4.83 7.14
CA LYS A 683 18.31 -3.37 6.97
C LYS A 683 18.53 -2.67 8.30
N LEU A 684 17.76 -3.02 9.34
CA LEU A 684 17.90 -2.45 10.67
C LEU A 684 19.28 -2.77 11.27
N LEU A 685 19.69 -4.04 11.22
CA LEU A 685 20.99 -4.47 11.74
C LEU A 685 22.15 -3.75 11.05
N ARG A 686 22.06 -3.51 9.73
CA ARG A 686 23.04 -2.70 9.00
C ARG A 686 23.00 -1.23 9.36
N ALA A 687 21.80 -0.67 9.54
CA ALA A 687 21.63 0.73 9.94
C ALA A 687 22.18 1.01 11.35
N LYS A 688 22.21 -0.02 12.22
CA LYS A 688 22.84 0.01 13.55
C LYS A 688 24.30 -0.45 13.55
N GLU A 689 24.89 -0.71 12.38
CA GLU A 689 26.27 -1.22 12.22
C GLU A 689 26.55 -2.54 12.97
N ILE A 690 25.50 -3.27 13.36
CA ILE A 690 25.59 -4.60 13.97
C ILE A 690 26.15 -5.60 12.96
N ILE A 691 25.79 -5.48 11.68
CA ILE A 691 26.38 -6.24 10.58
C ILE A 691 26.80 -5.30 9.44
N LEU A 692 27.86 -5.63 8.71
CA LEU A 692 28.35 -4.85 7.57
C LEU A 692 27.98 -5.52 6.25
N SER A 693 27.62 -4.74 5.23
CA SER A 693 27.41 -5.30 3.88
C SER A 693 28.77 -5.63 3.22
N PRO A 694 28.96 -6.79 2.55
CA PRO A 694 27.99 -7.87 2.26
C PRO A 694 28.03 -9.04 3.26
N GLN A 695 28.64 -8.86 4.43
CA GLN A 695 28.87 -9.91 5.42
C GLN A 695 27.63 -10.16 6.31
N PHE A 696 27.48 -11.40 6.79
CA PHE A 696 26.44 -11.81 7.74
C PHE A 696 27.10 -12.27 9.04
N LYS A 697 27.95 -11.41 9.59
CA LYS A 697 28.65 -11.61 10.87
C LYS A 697 28.45 -10.36 11.73
N ILE A 698 28.32 -10.58 13.03
CA ILE A 698 28.25 -9.51 14.03
C ILE A 698 29.58 -8.75 14.03
N ASN A 699 29.49 -7.44 13.80
CA ASN A 699 30.58 -6.48 13.79
C ASN A 699 30.62 -5.67 15.09
N ASN A 700 29.47 -5.22 15.57
CA ASN A 700 29.33 -4.51 16.85
C ASN A 700 28.59 -5.41 17.85
N GLU A 701 29.35 -6.06 18.72
CA GLU A 701 28.82 -7.04 19.69
C GLU A 701 28.03 -6.39 20.82
N ASP A 702 28.46 -5.22 21.31
CA ASP A 702 27.77 -4.50 22.38
C ASP A 702 26.36 -4.05 21.95
N GLU A 703 26.25 -3.46 20.75
CA GLU A 703 24.95 -3.03 20.20
C GLU A 703 24.05 -4.24 19.89
N ALA A 704 24.63 -5.35 19.42
CA ALA A 704 23.90 -6.58 19.18
C ALA A 704 23.34 -7.20 20.47
N LEU A 705 24.15 -7.28 21.54
CA LEU A 705 23.73 -7.79 22.84
C LEU A 705 22.69 -6.87 23.49
N SER A 706 22.85 -5.56 23.38
CA SER A 706 21.88 -4.57 23.85
C SER A 706 20.51 -4.76 23.17
N LEU A 707 20.50 -4.88 21.84
CA LEU A 707 19.29 -5.13 21.08
C LEU A 707 18.65 -6.49 21.42
N LEU A 708 19.47 -7.54 21.59
CA LEU A 708 18.98 -8.87 21.96
C LEU A 708 18.29 -8.85 23.33
N ARG A 709 18.92 -8.25 24.34
CA ARG A 709 18.34 -8.11 25.69
C ARG A 709 17.05 -7.31 25.68
N PHE A 710 17.01 -6.23 24.89
CA PHE A 710 15.79 -5.46 24.70
C PHE A 710 14.66 -6.30 24.09
N LEU A 711 14.95 -7.08 23.05
CA LEU A 711 13.96 -7.96 22.42
C LEU A 711 13.47 -9.05 23.36
N GLU A 712 14.36 -9.65 24.14
CA GLU A 712 13.99 -10.64 25.17
C GLU A 712 13.11 -10.02 26.25
N PHE A 713 13.43 -8.81 26.72
CA PHE A 713 12.59 -8.08 27.65
C PHE A 713 11.17 -7.84 27.10
N ILE A 714 11.05 -7.36 25.86
CA ILE A 714 9.75 -7.07 25.24
C ILE A 714 8.96 -8.34 24.93
N LEU A 715 9.63 -9.40 24.44
CA LEU A 715 8.96 -10.60 23.95
C LEU A 715 8.65 -11.62 25.05
N ASN A 716 9.34 -11.56 26.19
CA ASN A 716 9.07 -12.39 27.37
C ASN A 716 7.93 -11.83 28.26
N SER A 717 7.13 -10.92 27.71
CA SER A 717 5.92 -10.39 28.35
C SER A 717 5.01 -11.53 28.82
N LYS A 718 4.44 -11.41 30.03
CA LYS A 718 3.67 -12.45 30.76
C LYS A 718 2.38 -12.97 30.09
N ASP A 719 2.11 -12.58 28.84
CA ASP A 719 0.97 -13.07 28.08
C ASP A 719 1.22 -14.52 27.64
N SER A 720 0.82 -15.44 28.50
CA SER A 720 0.39 -16.77 28.05
C SER A 720 -0.80 -16.57 27.11
N VAL A 721 -0.56 -16.75 25.81
CA VAL A 721 -1.56 -16.80 24.73
C VAL A 721 -2.74 -17.68 25.08
#